data_AF-A0A8H4ULF2-F1
#
_entry.id   AF-A0A8H4ULF2-F1
#
_cell.length_a   1.000
_cell.length_b   1.000
_cell.length_c   1.000
_cell.angle_alpha   90.00
_cell.angle_beta   90.00
_cell.angle_gamma   90.00
#
_symmetry.space_group_name_H-M   'P 1'
#
loop_
_entity.id
_entity.type
_entity.pdbx_description
1 polymer ?
#
loop_
_entity_poly.entity_id
_entity_poly.type
_entity_poly.pdbx_seq_one_letter_code
_entity_poly.pdbx_strand_id
1 'polypeptide(L)'
;MIELNHLPTEIRKLILGHLYEPNDSESNGSDCKDPLEQVEHFQNARLVCREWNGLAMAHLYQTLLLAQPGPDDPNFTNWNYLLSLKAAKQAAQCVVINVAPDWEEEEDDYPAFTSALDRITELPNLKALRIVFPRQCQGEENLNDWEEGIVSTTSRFNTLNAVFGAMVKYADTSSCGTIRSLTIVNLQNVPFPDIIYTETFRNAFKDVQRLHLLVTDEYCDFPQVSNITIERKTFEPFLQQELIPCLCSQLTALSLVFHEYWGLSPGNFDGRGLWFPNLKSLTLGTYIIGYYDQFDWVLNQKSLQALYLDACAIVTHLNVNVDELEECSVKTSDWQRWPQGAFGFEDDTDDIRRVYTFSGTWEALLDAIRVNLVNLTGFRLNHKEDSVFFCRPAAMETEITMFRYVVFEDGFSNRSVRYPAFDDCILKFGTRDYRRTGGVLTDEEKREVATLKPGADHEDGDRRALEDLLQVTIGPRRAALGKLDKVQYFSILHIPSISRFRFPRVMPPSRRSWVGCVRCKRFKKKCSEHRPTCQRCQTAGASCEYGVTLRWGGRPFNRSSFGDCISKDAGKVQRLDLNKNTFIYISPSAPRPGPATASSPSNASSNESEITKVSHSSLLQRQVSLSYPIEYFPHLSPLHRSGLQYFTERTVKALAPHPQVFEETCTLILPMVAFNDALLQGTIALAAVHRLASCKTTDERAAQSLVVAGFQARSSRSLCQRLSECDDDQQLIPLLAAARTLFICEVFASEPSADRWSVHFRGARGIISRLRDKSIVQNPTDELRFLMRWFDMTESLVCHSMSDLAPHQTALPSPSTQKSEDEPVFIDMYLARTRDLLGVFKEIARLHWLNTNSDASEASTSQNGQGDAEVEWLLSYLQSIIDRDRAHPPPVHSLRGRVFSLVEVAEYRLSNQVWQLTALILIHRRLRHIPRSSPTIQQLVQRIVMCAERMTLRDGLTPATLLTPPLFFAGYNALGTDRARVKDLLQGISISLGLLNTQKALDILERYWQGDSGDDDALDNMSSPEISRFLPY
;
A
#
# COMPACT_ATOMS: atom_id res chain seq x y z
N MET A 1 2.56 -24.70 -30.11
CA MET A 1 2.18 -23.28 -30.22
C MET A 1 1.63 -23.07 -31.62
N ILE A 2 0.44 -22.49 -31.72
CA ILE A 2 -0.09 -21.92 -32.96
C ILE A 2 0.34 -20.46 -32.95
N GLU A 3 0.83 -19.92 -34.07
CA GLU A 3 1.13 -18.49 -34.16
C GLU A 3 -0.17 -17.69 -34.14
N LEU A 4 -0.25 -16.63 -33.32
CA LEU A 4 -1.47 -15.82 -33.13
C LEU A 4 -2.08 -15.33 -34.46
N ASN A 5 -1.24 -15.09 -35.47
CA ASN A 5 -1.63 -14.66 -36.82
C ASN A 5 -2.48 -15.69 -37.60
N HIS A 6 -2.62 -16.93 -37.09
CA HIS A 6 -3.48 -17.96 -37.67
C HIS A 6 -4.84 -18.12 -36.98
N LEU A 7 -5.13 -17.32 -35.95
CA LEU A 7 -6.42 -17.35 -35.26
C LEU A 7 -7.45 -16.44 -35.98
N PRO A 8 -8.74 -16.85 -36.05
CA PRO A 8 -9.82 -15.98 -36.51
C PRO A 8 -9.83 -14.63 -35.76
N THR A 9 -10.25 -13.57 -36.45
CA THR A 9 -10.28 -12.20 -35.93
C THR A 9 -11.18 -12.08 -34.69
N GLU A 10 -12.22 -12.89 -34.63
CA GLU A 10 -13.21 -13.01 -33.55
C GLU A 10 -12.55 -13.59 -32.29
N ILE A 11 -11.75 -14.65 -32.46
CA ILE A 11 -10.97 -15.26 -31.37
C ILE A 11 -9.86 -14.30 -30.91
N ARG A 12 -9.23 -13.55 -31.83
CA ARG A 12 -8.27 -12.51 -31.47
C ARG A 12 -8.91 -11.33 -30.72
N LYS A 13 -10.14 -10.94 -31.04
CA LYS A 13 -10.91 -9.95 -30.26
C LYS A 13 -11.22 -10.44 -28.85
N LEU A 14 -11.64 -11.69 -28.70
CA LEU A 14 -11.92 -12.32 -27.41
C LEU A 14 -10.66 -12.45 -26.55
N ILE A 15 -9.55 -12.90 -27.13
CA ILE A 15 -8.25 -12.95 -26.45
C ILE A 15 -7.80 -11.55 -26.03
N LEU A 16 -7.98 -10.52 -26.87
CA LEU A 16 -7.64 -9.14 -26.51
C LEU A 16 -8.51 -8.61 -25.35
N GLY A 17 -9.77 -9.04 -25.25
CA GLY A 17 -10.64 -8.72 -24.12
C GLY A 17 -10.22 -9.42 -22.83
N HIS A 18 -10.03 -10.74 -22.86
CA HIS A 18 -9.61 -11.53 -21.69
C HIS A 18 -8.20 -11.19 -21.19
N LEU A 19 -7.26 -10.82 -22.06
CA LEU A 19 -5.92 -10.36 -21.66
C LEU A 19 -5.90 -8.96 -21.02
N TYR A 20 -7.04 -8.25 -21.03
CA TYR A 20 -7.24 -6.96 -20.37
C TYR A 20 -8.42 -7.00 -19.38
N GLU A 21 -8.77 -8.18 -18.87
CA GLU A 21 -9.43 -8.29 -17.57
C GLU A 21 -8.45 -7.75 -16.50
N PRO A 22 -8.74 -6.63 -15.83
CA PRO A 22 -7.79 -6.04 -14.89
C PRO A 22 -7.62 -6.90 -13.63
N ASN A 23 -6.40 -6.94 -13.08
CA ASN A 23 -6.16 -7.63 -11.81
C ASN A 23 -6.90 -6.92 -10.67
N ASP A 24 -7.61 -7.69 -9.85
CA ASP A 24 -8.42 -7.18 -8.72
C ASP A 24 -7.56 -6.87 -7.47
N SER A 25 -6.41 -6.19 -7.65
CA SER A 25 -5.39 -5.99 -6.58
C SER A 25 -5.21 -4.56 -6.06
N GLU A 26 -5.85 -3.54 -6.66
CA GLU A 26 -5.77 -2.14 -6.21
C GLU A 26 -7.12 -1.43 -6.19
N SER A 27 -7.82 -1.49 -5.06
CA SER A 27 -9.16 -0.92 -4.89
C SER A 27 -9.45 -0.36 -3.49
N ASN A 28 -8.71 0.66 -3.06
CA ASN A 28 -9.26 1.52 -1.99
C ASN A 28 -10.57 2.15 -2.51
N GLY A 29 -11.65 2.12 -1.73
CA GLY A 29 -13.03 2.42 -2.15
C GLY A 29 -13.40 3.87 -2.49
N SER A 30 -12.51 4.63 -3.14
CA SER A 30 -12.91 5.84 -3.88
C SER A 30 -13.66 5.46 -5.16
N ASP A 31 -14.52 6.37 -5.66
CA ASP A 31 -15.49 6.12 -6.72
C ASP A 31 -14.97 5.36 -7.94
N CYS A 32 -15.89 4.60 -8.58
CA CYS A 32 -15.67 3.77 -9.78
C CYS A 32 -14.70 4.43 -10.78
N LYS A 33 -13.42 4.03 -10.71
CA LYS A 33 -12.32 4.67 -11.44
C LYS A 33 -12.65 4.89 -12.92
N ASP A 34 -12.22 6.04 -13.42
CA ASP A 34 -12.47 6.52 -14.76
C ASP A 34 -12.15 5.45 -15.83
N PRO A 35 -13.07 5.16 -16.77
CA PRO A 35 -12.79 4.33 -17.94
C PRO A 35 -11.49 4.66 -18.69
N LEU A 36 -10.96 5.87 -18.55
CA LEU A 36 -9.71 6.33 -19.16
C LEU A 36 -8.43 5.63 -18.64
N GLU A 37 -8.39 5.01 -17.45
CA GLU A 37 -7.23 4.19 -17.03
C GLU A 37 -6.97 3.02 -18.01
N GLN A 38 -8.01 2.55 -18.72
CA GLN A 38 -7.94 1.40 -19.64
C GLN A 38 -7.27 1.76 -20.99
N VAL A 39 -6.95 3.03 -21.23
CA VAL A 39 -6.65 3.57 -22.56
C VAL A 39 -5.19 3.36 -23.00
N GLU A 40 -4.20 3.52 -22.12
CA GLU A 40 -2.77 3.49 -22.49
C GLU A 40 -2.35 2.16 -23.14
N HIS A 41 -2.84 1.05 -22.61
CA HIS A 41 -2.53 -0.29 -23.13
C HIS A 41 -3.06 -0.51 -24.55
N PHE A 42 -4.30 -0.11 -24.84
CA PHE A 42 -4.85 -0.19 -26.18
C PHE A 42 -4.27 0.87 -27.13
N GLN A 43 -3.84 2.04 -26.64
CA GLN A 43 -3.04 2.99 -27.42
C GLN A 43 -1.74 2.34 -27.91
N ASN A 44 -0.99 1.67 -27.03
CA ASN A 44 0.22 0.93 -27.40
C ASN A 44 -0.09 -0.22 -28.39
N ALA A 45 -1.17 -0.97 -28.19
CA ALA A 45 -1.61 -2.02 -29.12
C ALA A 45 -1.91 -1.47 -30.54
N ARG A 46 -2.41 -0.24 -30.67
CA ARG A 46 -2.64 0.41 -31.97
C ARG A 46 -1.37 0.68 -32.77
N LEU A 47 -0.21 0.81 -32.11
CA LEU A 47 1.06 1.10 -32.77
C LEU A 47 1.71 -0.14 -33.41
N VAL A 48 1.23 -1.36 -33.08
CA VAL A 48 1.84 -2.63 -33.52
C VAL A 48 1.69 -2.86 -35.04
N CYS A 49 0.46 -2.82 -35.56
CA CYS A 49 0.20 -2.87 -37.01
C CYS A 49 -1.25 -2.45 -37.33
N ARG A 50 -1.59 -2.34 -38.63
CA ARG A 50 -2.96 -1.97 -39.09
C ARG A 50 -4.07 -2.87 -38.56
N GLU A 51 -3.82 -4.17 -38.43
CA GLU A 51 -4.80 -5.13 -37.92
C GLU A 51 -5.02 -4.96 -36.42
N TRP A 52 -3.94 -4.84 -35.64
CA TRP A 52 -4.01 -4.57 -34.20
C TRP A 52 -4.60 -3.18 -33.88
N ASN A 53 -4.34 -2.16 -34.72
CA ASN A 53 -5.07 -0.89 -34.65
C ASN A 53 -6.58 -1.08 -34.85
N GLY A 54 -7.01 -1.88 -35.83
CA GLY A 54 -8.43 -2.19 -36.04
C GLY A 54 -9.07 -2.96 -34.88
N LEU A 55 -8.30 -3.83 -34.21
CA LEU A 55 -8.75 -4.58 -33.03
C LEU A 55 -8.85 -3.68 -31.79
N ALA A 56 -7.79 -2.93 -31.47
CA ALA A 56 -7.72 -2.09 -30.28
C ALA A 56 -8.64 -0.85 -30.36
N MET A 57 -8.82 -0.25 -31.54
CA MET A 57 -9.81 0.83 -31.74
C MET A 57 -11.25 0.37 -31.48
N ALA A 58 -11.57 -0.91 -31.72
CA ALA A 58 -12.90 -1.45 -31.49
C ALA A 58 -13.20 -1.68 -29.99
N HIS A 59 -12.17 -1.83 -29.16
CA HIS A 59 -12.29 -1.90 -27.69
C HIS A 59 -12.24 -0.49 -27.06
N LEU A 60 -11.29 0.36 -27.47
CA LEU A 60 -11.14 1.76 -26.99
C LEU A 60 -12.40 2.61 -27.12
N TYR A 61 -13.15 2.42 -28.20
CA TYR A 61 -14.41 3.14 -28.43
C TYR A 61 -15.65 2.26 -28.19
N GLN A 62 -15.52 1.11 -27.53
CA GLN A 62 -16.67 0.29 -27.14
C GLN A 62 -17.52 0.99 -26.06
N THR A 63 -16.85 1.72 -25.17
CA THR A 63 -17.44 2.57 -24.15
C THR A 63 -17.04 4.02 -24.44
N LEU A 64 -18.01 4.92 -24.57
CA LEU A 64 -17.75 6.36 -24.69
C LEU A 64 -18.14 7.07 -23.40
N LEU A 65 -17.41 8.14 -23.05
CA LEU A 65 -17.68 8.97 -21.88
C LEU A 65 -18.31 10.30 -22.32
N LEU A 66 -19.48 10.60 -21.78
CA LEU A 66 -20.09 11.93 -21.73
C LEU A 66 -19.85 12.45 -20.30
N ALA A 67 -18.82 13.29 -20.13
CA ALA A 67 -18.51 13.95 -18.87
C ALA A 67 -19.11 15.37 -18.82
N GLN A 68 -19.17 15.95 -17.63
CA GLN A 68 -19.52 17.36 -17.40
C GLN A 68 -18.69 18.29 -18.32
N PRO A 69 -19.29 19.38 -18.85
CA PRO A 69 -18.51 20.48 -19.39
C PRO A 69 -17.76 21.18 -18.26
N GLY A 70 -16.42 21.15 -18.28
CA GLY A 70 -15.63 22.05 -17.42
C GLY A 70 -15.78 23.51 -17.89
N PRO A 71 -15.31 24.50 -17.11
CA PRO A 71 -15.35 25.92 -17.50
C PRO A 71 -14.63 26.21 -18.84
N ASP A 72 -13.68 25.35 -19.24
CA ASP A 72 -12.99 25.41 -20.53
C ASP A 72 -13.71 24.69 -21.70
N ASP A 73 -14.78 23.91 -21.45
CA ASP A 73 -15.54 23.18 -22.48
C ASP A 73 -17.08 23.19 -22.29
N PRO A 74 -17.73 24.37 -22.18
CA PRO A 74 -19.20 24.51 -22.00
C PRO A 74 -20.06 23.88 -23.11
N ASN A 75 -19.46 23.45 -24.23
CA ASN A 75 -20.17 22.92 -25.39
C ASN A 75 -19.95 21.42 -25.62
N PHE A 76 -19.43 20.68 -24.63
CA PHE A 76 -19.13 19.24 -24.75
C PHE A 76 -18.26 18.91 -25.99
N THR A 77 -17.26 19.75 -26.30
CA THR A 77 -16.40 19.66 -27.48
C THR A 77 -15.71 18.30 -27.57
N ASN A 78 -15.29 17.72 -26.45
CA ASN A 78 -14.70 16.37 -26.42
C ASN A 78 -15.68 15.27 -26.88
N TRP A 79 -16.92 15.29 -26.38
CA TRP A 79 -17.99 14.38 -26.82
C TRP A 79 -18.34 14.61 -28.30
N ASN A 80 -18.48 15.88 -28.70
CA ASN A 80 -18.78 16.27 -30.07
C ASN A 80 -17.68 15.86 -31.05
N TYR A 81 -16.41 15.91 -30.62
CA TYR A 81 -15.26 15.40 -31.38
C TYR A 81 -15.27 13.88 -31.49
N LEU A 82 -15.53 13.13 -30.40
CA LEU A 82 -15.68 11.67 -30.45
C LEU A 82 -16.80 11.26 -31.42
N LEU A 83 -17.93 11.96 -31.42
CA LEU A 83 -19.02 11.74 -32.37
C LEU A 83 -18.70 12.20 -33.80
N SER A 84 -17.66 13.00 -34.04
CA SER A 84 -17.15 13.24 -35.41
C SER A 84 -16.46 12.00 -35.99
N LEU A 85 -15.91 11.14 -35.13
CA LEU A 85 -15.13 9.97 -35.54
C LEU A 85 -16.04 8.80 -35.94
N LYS A 86 -16.14 8.53 -37.25
CA LYS A 86 -16.86 7.36 -37.79
C LYS A 86 -16.45 6.01 -37.15
N ALA A 87 -15.20 5.90 -36.70
CA ALA A 87 -14.72 4.72 -35.98
C ALA A 87 -15.38 4.56 -34.60
N ALA A 88 -15.51 5.65 -33.83
CA ALA A 88 -16.12 5.62 -32.50
C ALA A 88 -17.62 5.29 -32.59
N LYS A 89 -18.35 6.00 -33.47
CA LYS A 89 -19.78 5.76 -33.74
C LYS A 89 -20.14 4.32 -34.08
N GLN A 90 -19.22 3.59 -34.75
CA GLN A 90 -19.45 2.21 -35.16
C GLN A 90 -19.00 1.20 -34.09
N ALA A 91 -18.08 1.56 -33.19
CA ALA A 91 -17.60 0.69 -32.11
C ALA A 91 -18.46 0.78 -30.83
N ALA A 92 -19.05 1.95 -30.57
CA ALA A 92 -19.78 2.27 -29.36
C ALA A 92 -20.94 1.30 -29.10
N GLN A 93 -20.93 0.72 -27.90
CA GLN A 93 -21.95 -0.20 -27.37
C GLN A 93 -22.40 0.18 -25.96
N CYS A 94 -21.60 0.94 -25.23
CA CYS A 94 -21.94 1.57 -23.96
C CYS A 94 -21.65 3.08 -24.01
N VAL A 95 -22.48 3.89 -23.35
CA VAL A 95 -22.14 5.27 -22.98
C VAL A 95 -22.16 5.38 -21.46
N VAL A 96 -21.14 6.02 -20.89
CA VAL A 96 -21.09 6.45 -19.49
C VAL A 96 -21.39 7.92 -19.45
N ILE A 97 -22.37 8.31 -18.64
CA ILE A 97 -22.81 9.68 -18.40
C ILE A 97 -22.34 10.02 -16.99
N ASN A 98 -21.33 10.88 -16.87
CA ASN A 98 -20.74 11.25 -15.58
C ASN A 98 -21.24 12.63 -15.15
N VAL A 99 -22.03 12.65 -14.08
CA VAL A 99 -22.67 13.83 -13.51
C VAL A 99 -21.78 14.33 -12.36
N ALA A 100 -21.38 15.60 -12.43
CA ALA A 100 -20.58 16.28 -11.41
C ALA A 100 -21.45 17.16 -10.49
N PRO A 101 -20.89 17.87 -9.49
CA PRO A 101 -21.63 18.76 -8.61
C PRO A 101 -22.27 19.99 -9.29
N ASP A 102 -21.51 20.71 -10.12
CA ASP A 102 -21.74 22.14 -10.41
C ASP A 102 -22.82 22.41 -11.48
N TRP A 103 -24.06 21.98 -11.24
CA TRP A 103 -25.21 22.20 -12.15
C TRP A 103 -26.08 23.41 -11.77
N GLU A 104 -25.60 24.29 -10.89
CA GLU A 104 -26.33 25.45 -10.39
C GLU A 104 -26.23 26.66 -11.33
N GLU A 105 -26.99 26.61 -12.43
CA GLU A 105 -27.49 27.82 -13.11
C GLU A 105 -29.01 27.95 -12.83
N GLU A 106 -29.54 29.18 -12.78
CA GLU A 106 -30.88 29.50 -12.24
C GLU A 106 -32.09 29.03 -13.09
N GLU A 107 -31.90 28.16 -14.10
CA GLU A 107 -32.96 27.66 -15.00
C GLU A 107 -33.00 26.12 -15.04
N ASP A 108 -34.18 25.53 -14.76
CA ASP A 108 -34.46 24.07 -14.72
C ASP A 108 -34.26 23.31 -16.06
N ASP A 109 -33.87 23.99 -17.15
CA ASP A 109 -33.62 23.39 -18.47
C ASP A 109 -32.16 23.60 -18.86
N TYR A 110 -31.43 22.50 -19.08
CA TYR A 110 -30.01 22.51 -19.46
C TYR A 110 -29.86 22.07 -20.93
N PRO A 111 -30.26 22.90 -21.92
CA PRO A 111 -30.45 22.48 -23.31
C PRO A 111 -29.16 22.01 -23.98
N ALA A 112 -27.99 22.48 -23.53
CA ALA A 112 -26.69 21.99 -24.00
C ALA A 112 -26.46 20.51 -23.65
N PHE A 113 -26.83 20.07 -22.44
CA PHE A 113 -26.71 18.69 -22.00
C PHE A 113 -27.79 17.81 -22.65
N THR A 114 -29.04 18.26 -22.69
CA THR A 114 -30.12 17.56 -23.39
C THR A 114 -29.80 17.37 -24.88
N SER A 115 -29.22 18.40 -25.53
CA SER A 115 -28.71 18.31 -26.91
C SER A 115 -27.57 17.30 -27.02
N ALA A 116 -26.58 17.32 -26.12
CA ALA A 116 -25.47 16.37 -26.11
C ALA A 116 -25.92 14.91 -25.90
N LEU A 117 -26.92 14.68 -25.02
CA LEU A 117 -27.58 13.39 -24.80
C LEU A 117 -28.33 12.92 -26.05
N ASP A 118 -29.11 13.77 -26.70
CA ASP A 118 -29.86 13.43 -27.92
C ASP A 118 -28.96 12.87 -29.03
N ARG A 119 -27.67 13.26 -29.05
CA ARG A 119 -26.68 12.73 -30.00
C ARG A 119 -26.33 11.24 -29.81
N ILE A 120 -26.83 10.55 -28.78
CA ILE A 120 -26.74 9.07 -28.72
C ILE A 120 -27.47 8.40 -29.89
N THR A 121 -28.45 9.08 -30.51
CA THR A 121 -29.08 8.69 -31.79
C THR A 121 -28.09 8.52 -32.95
N GLU A 122 -26.87 9.05 -32.82
CA GLU A 122 -25.80 8.87 -33.80
C GLU A 122 -24.96 7.59 -33.59
N LEU A 123 -25.31 6.76 -32.60
CA LEU A 123 -24.61 5.54 -32.16
C LEU A 123 -25.42 4.26 -32.48
N PRO A 124 -25.41 3.73 -33.72
CA PRO A 124 -26.30 2.65 -34.15
C PRO A 124 -26.09 1.30 -33.43
N ASN A 125 -24.98 1.11 -32.73
CA ASN A 125 -24.63 -0.13 -32.03
C ASN A 125 -24.79 -0.06 -30.49
N LEU A 126 -25.33 1.04 -29.96
CA LEU A 126 -25.54 1.26 -28.53
C LEU A 126 -26.51 0.22 -27.93
N LYS A 127 -26.13 -0.34 -26.78
CA LYS A 127 -26.87 -1.41 -26.07
C LYS A 127 -27.00 -1.16 -24.58
N ALA A 128 -26.11 -0.34 -24.02
CA ALA A 128 -26.02 -0.06 -22.59
C ALA A 128 -25.84 1.44 -22.32
N LEU A 129 -26.49 1.91 -21.26
CA LEU A 129 -26.20 3.21 -20.64
C LEU A 129 -25.75 2.98 -19.19
N ARG A 130 -24.78 3.77 -18.76
CA ARG A 130 -24.39 3.92 -17.36
C ARG A 130 -24.52 5.39 -16.97
N ILE A 131 -25.32 5.69 -15.96
CA ILE A 131 -25.37 6.98 -15.28
C ILE A 131 -24.49 6.88 -14.04
N VAL A 132 -23.66 7.88 -13.79
CA VAL A 132 -22.83 8.00 -12.58
C VAL A 132 -23.14 9.35 -11.96
N PHE A 133 -23.71 9.34 -10.76
CA PHE A 133 -23.86 10.54 -9.93
C PHE A 133 -22.72 10.63 -8.90
N PRO A 134 -22.46 11.82 -8.32
CA PRO A 134 -21.59 11.93 -7.15
C PRO A 134 -22.16 11.11 -5.99
N ARG A 135 -21.29 10.66 -5.07
CA ARG A 135 -21.74 9.87 -3.91
C ARG A 135 -22.54 10.70 -2.91
N GLN A 136 -22.20 11.98 -2.74
CA GLN A 136 -22.89 12.89 -1.83
C GLN A 136 -24.18 13.44 -2.46
N CYS A 137 -25.26 13.47 -1.69
CA CYS A 137 -26.56 14.05 -2.05
C CYS A 137 -27.24 14.72 -0.85
N GLN A 138 -28.10 15.68 -1.13
CA GLN A 138 -28.86 16.44 -0.13
C GLN A 138 -30.13 15.69 0.27
N GLY A 139 -30.42 15.64 1.57
CA GLY A 139 -31.68 15.13 2.12
C GLY A 139 -32.78 16.18 2.21
N GLU A 140 -34.04 15.74 2.27
CA GLU A 140 -35.24 16.59 2.34
C GLU A 140 -35.27 17.45 3.63
N GLU A 141 -34.70 16.92 4.74
CA GLU A 141 -34.57 17.65 6.01
C GLU A 141 -33.30 18.54 6.11
N ASN A 142 -32.32 18.38 5.21
CA ASN A 142 -31.04 19.11 5.23
C ASN A 142 -31.16 20.48 4.54
N LEU A 143 -31.97 21.37 5.13
CA LEU A 143 -32.22 22.76 4.70
C LEU A 143 -31.13 23.75 5.12
N ASN A 144 -29.85 23.34 5.07
CA ASN A 144 -28.70 24.23 5.30
C ASN A 144 -28.04 24.57 3.94
N ASP A 145 -28.35 25.74 3.39
CA ASP A 145 -27.94 26.24 2.07
C ASP A 145 -26.42 26.55 1.91
N TRP A 146 -25.52 25.80 2.56
CA TRP A 146 -24.13 26.25 2.84
C TRP A 146 -23.02 25.22 2.55
N GLU A 147 -23.32 24.06 1.95
CA GLU A 147 -22.32 23.07 1.53
C GLU A 147 -22.11 23.11 0.00
N GLU A 148 -21.15 23.93 -0.44
CA GLU A 148 -20.73 24.02 -1.86
C GLU A 148 -20.31 22.62 -2.39
N GLY A 149 -20.96 22.16 -3.46
CA GLY A 149 -20.57 20.92 -4.17
C GLY A 149 -21.42 19.68 -3.92
N ILE A 150 -22.65 19.80 -3.42
CA ILE A 150 -23.61 18.69 -3.33
C ILE A 150 -24.72 18.82 -4.38
N VAL A 151 -24.94 17.79 -5.21
CA VAL A 151 -26.02 17.81 -6.22
C VAL A 151 -27.38 17.66 -5.54
N SER A 152 -28.23 18.67 -5.72
CA SER A 152 -29.62 18.68 -5.25
C SER A 152 -30.48 17.56 -5.87
N THR A 153 -31.51 17.15 -5.13
CA THR A 153 -32.44 16.08 -5.52
C THR A 153 -33.16 16.39 -6.85
N THR A 154 -33.53 17.66 -7.07
CA THR A 154 -34.13 18.15 -8.33
C THR A 154 -33.20 17.92 -9.52
N SER A 155 -31.92 18.30 -9.42
CA SER A 155 -30.95 18.14 -10.51
C SER A 155 -30.69 16.66 -10.85
N ARG A 156 -30.72 15.77 -9.84
CA ARG A 156 -30.68 14.31 -10.04
C ARG A 156 -31.90 13.80 -10.81
N PHE A 157 -33.12 14.27 -10.48
CA PHE A 157 -34.35 13.89 -11.19
C PHE A 157 -34.44 14.46 -12.61
N ASN A 158 -34.06 15.72 -12.82
CA ASN A 158 -34.01 16.34 -14.15
C ASN A 158 -33.02 15.58 -15.06
N THR A 159 -31.87 15.17 -14.52
CA THR A 159 -30.91 14.29 -15.22
C THR A 159 -31.51 12.94 -15.61
N LEU A 160 -32.19 12.24 -14.69
CA LEU A 160 -32.83 10.95 -14.98
C LEU A 160 -33.89 11.10 -16.09
N ASN A 161 -34.74 12.13 -16.01
CA ASN A 161 -35.78 12.41 -17.00
C ASN A 161 -35.17 12.71 -18.39
N ALA A 162 -34.11 13.53 -18.45
CA ALA A 162 -33.40 13.82 -19.70
C ALA A 162 -32.80 12.55 -20.35
N VAL A 163 -32.20 11.67 -19.55
CA VAL A 163 -31.65 10.39 -20.05
C VAL A 163 -32.78 9.46 -20.53
N PHE A 164 -33.91 9.37 -19.83
CA PHE A 164 -35.05 8.58 -20.29
C PHE A 164 -35.67 9.15 -21.58
N GLY A 165 -35.75 10.47 -21.71
CA GLY A 165 -36.14 11.15 -22.96
C GLY A 165 -35.20 10.81 -24.13
N ALA A 166 -33.88 10.82 -23.90
CA ALA A 166 -32.90 10.41 -24.91
C ALA A 166 -33.00 8.92 -25.28
N MET A 167 -33.32 8.04 -24.32
CA MET A 167 -33.59 6.61 -24.59
C MET A 167 -34.82 6.40 -25.48
N VAL A 168 -35.90 7.17 -25.30
CA VAL A 168 -37.08 7.11 -26.18
C VAL A 168 -36.73 7.59 -27.60
N LYS A 169 -36.09 8.76 -27.73
CA LYS A 169 -35.62 9.28 -29.02
C LYS A 169 -34.67 8.31 -29.75
N TYR A 170 -33.83 7.59 -29.00
CA TYR A 170 -32.98 6.53 -29.54
C TYR A 170 -33.80 5.36 -30.11
N ALA A 171 -34.80 4.88 -29.37
CA ALA A 171 -35.66 3.77 -29.79
C ALA A 171 -36.54 4.10 -31.01
N ASP A 172 -37.00 5.36 -31.12
CA ASP A 172 -37.81 5.84 -32.26
C ASP A 172 -36.97 6.10 -33.53
N THR A 173 -35.64 6.21 -33.40
CA THR A 173 -34.73 6.48 -34.52
C THR A 173 -34.46 5.21 -35.33
N SER A 174 -34.97 5.15 -36.56
CA SER A 174 -34.95 3.94 -37.42
C SER A 174 -33.58 3.37 -37.80
N SER A 175 -32.47 4.07 -37.52
CA SER A 175 -31.09 3.59 -37.69
C SER A 175 -30.48 2.98 -36.41
N CYS A 176 -31.22 2.96 -35.30
CA CYS A 176 -30.72 2.62 -33.96
C CYS A 176 -31.16 1.22 -33.49
N GLY A 177 -30.52 0.76 -32.40
CA GLY A 177 -30.84 -0.49 -31.73
C GLY A 177 -31.88 -0.33 -30.62
N THR A 178 -31.82 -1.23 -29.63
CA THR A 178 -32.57 -1.14 -28.37
C THR A 178 -31.56 -1.15 -27.21
N ILE A 179 -31.70 -0.21 -26.28
CA ILE A 179 -30.87 -0.13 -25.07
C ILE A 179 -31.45 -1.15 -24.08
N ARG A 180 -30.69 -2.21 -23.80
CA ARG A 180 -31.13 -3.38 -23.01
C ARG A 180 -30.49 -3.47 -21.64
N SER A 181 -29.52 -2.61 -21.34
CA SER A 181 -28.82 -2.58 -20.06
C SER A 181 -28.76 -1.15 -19.53
N LEU A 182 -29.32 -0.94 -18.35
CA LEU A 182 -29.20 0.33 -17.62
C LEU A 182 -28.40 0.07 -16.34
N THR A 183 -27.43 0.93 -16.07
CA THR A 183 -26.67 0.96 -14.82
C THR A 183 -26.77 2.35 -14.22
N ILE A 184 -27.12 2.48 -12.95
CA ILE A 184 -27.11 3.75 -12.23
C ILE A 184 -26.18 3.57 -11.02
N VAL A 185 -25.14 4.39 -10.97
CA VAL A 185 -24.16 4.44 -9.88
C VAL A 185 -24.49 5.64 -9.00
N ASN A 186 -24.57 5.44 -7.69
CA ASN A 186 -24.96 6.45 -6.70
C ASN A 186 -26.36 7.05 -6.98
N LEU A 187 -27.34 6.19 -7.32
CA LEU A 187 -28.75 6.57 -7.34
C LEU A 187 -29.15 7.00 -5.93
N GLN A 188 -29.73 8.19 -5.77
CA GLN A 188 -30.20 8.63 -4.47
C GLN A 188 -31.44 7.81 -4.05
N ASN A 189 -31.48 7.48 -2.77
CA ASN A 189 -32.55 6.81 -2.02
C ASN A 189 -33.85 7.63 -1.85
N VAL A 190 -34.24 8.46 -2.83
CA VAL A 190 -35.52 9.23 -2.80
C VAL A 190 -36.50 8.68 -3.85
N PRO A 191 -37.77 8.44 -3.51
CA PRO A 191 -38.79 8.04 -4.49
C PRO A 191 -39.00 9.07 -5.61
N PHE A 192 -39.25 8.59 -6.84
CA PHE A 192 -39.56 9.43 -8.01
C PHE A 192 -40.88 8.99 -8.69
N PRO A 193 -42.03 8.98 -7.97
CA PRO A 193 -43.31 8.50 -8.50
C PRO A 193 -43.74 9.28 -9.75
N ASP A 194 -43.60 10.61 -9.74
CA ASP A 194 -44.00 11.46 -10.86
C ASP A 194 -43.37 11.05 -12.19
N ILE A 195 -42.13 10.56 -12.17
CA ILE A 195 -41.43 10.06 -13.35
C ILE A 195 -41.95 8.66 -13.74
N ILE A 196 -42.14 7.72 -12.80
CA ILE A 196 -42.59 6.35 -13.08
C ILE A 196 -43.94 6.30 -13.82
N TYR A 197 -44.86 7.21 -13.48
CA TYR A 197 -46.18 7.25 -14.12
C TYR A 197 -46.18 7.92 -15.52
N THR A 198 -45.06 8.48 -15.99
CA THR A 198 -44.95 9.08 -17.34
C THR A 198 -44.96 8.03 -18.46
N GLU A 199 -45.39 8.45 -19.64
CA GLU A 199 -45.20 7.66 -20.86
C GLU A 199 -43.72 7.58 -21.29
N THR A 200 -42.93 8.63 -21.03
CA THR A 200 -41.48 8.66 -21.29
C THR A 200 -40.75 7.54 -20.55
N PHE A 201 -40.96 7.42 -19.23
CA PHE A 201 -40.35 6.38 -18.40
C PHE A 201 -40.74 4.98 -18.88
N ARG A 202 -42.04 4.71 -19.05
CA ARG A 202 -42.52 3.41 -19.54
C ARG A 202 -41.91 3.06 -20.90
N ASN A 203 -41.81 4.02 -21.81
CA ASN A 203 -41.22 3.80 -23.13
C ASN A 203 -39.69 3.64 -23.13
N ALA A 204 -38.97 4.25 -22.19
CA ALA A 204 -37.54 4.03 -21.99
C ALA A 204 -37.25 2.65 -21.38
N PHE A 205 -38.06 2.22 -20.40
CA PHE A 205 -37.83 0.99 -19.65
C PHE A 205 -38.34 -0.30 -20.31
N LYS A 206 -39.28 -0.23 -21.28
CA LYS A 206 -39.88 -1.40 -21.98
C LYS A 206 -38.89 -2.41 -22.59
N ASP A 207 -37.68 -1.97 -22.96
CA ASP A 207 -36.65 -2.80 -23.60
C ASP A 207 -35.49 -3.18 -22.64
N VAL A 208 -35.51 -2.69 -21.39
CA VAL A 208 -34.44 -2.89 -20.41
C VAL A 208 -34.51 -4.31 -19.83
N GLN A 209 -33.57 -5.17 -20.26
CA GLN A 209 -33.44 -6.58 -19.85
C GLN A 209 -32.37 -6.78 -18.77
N ARG A 210 -31.62 -5.74 -18.42
CA ARG A 210 -30.62 -5.74 -17.34
C ARG A 210 -30.68 -4.42 -16.60
N LEU A 211 -30.91 -4.47 -15.29
CA LEU A 211 -30.91 -3.30 -14.42
C LEU A 211 -29.87 -3.50 -13.32
N HIS A 212 -29.01 -2.50 -13.13
CA HIS A 212 -27.97 -2.52 -12.10
C HIS A 212 -28.01 -1.19 -11.33
N LEU A 213 -28.39 -1.23 -10.05
CA LEU A 213 -28.49 -0.06 -9.18
C LEU A 213 -27.47 -0.17 -8.03
N LEU A 214 -26.63 0.87 -7.89
CA LEU A 214 -25.92 1.18 -6.65
C LEU A 214 -26.61 2.41 -6.05
N VAL A 215 -27.23 2.22 -4.88
CA VAL A 215 -27.97 3.26 -4.16
C VAL A 215 -27.05 3.94 -3.15
N THR A 216 -27.19 5.26 -3.00
CA THR A 216 -26.48 6.10 -2.04
C THR A 216 -27.47 6.87 -1.19
N ASP A 217 -27.03 7.19 0.03
CA ASP A 217 -27.80 7.79 1.11
C ASP A 217 -27.33 9.25 1.35
N GLU A 218 -28.12 10.03 2.10
CA GLU A 218 -27.88 11.46 2.36
C GLU A 218 -26.51 11.76 2.99
N TYR A 219 -25.85 12.84 2.56
CA TYR A 219 -24.69 13.39 3.26
C TYR A 219 -25.14 14.22 4.48
N CYS A 220 -24.41 14.11 5.60
CA CYS A 220 -24.73 14.80 6.85
C CYS A 220 -23.48 14.99 7.73
N ASP A 221 -22.99 16.23 7.81
CA ASP A 221 -21.79 16.60 8.58
C ASP A 221 -22.02 16.54 10.11
N PHE A 222 -23.25 16.79 10.56
CA PHE A 222 -23.65 16.79 11.96
C PHE A 222 -24.58 15.61 12.30
N PRO A 223 -24.03 14.44 12.70
CA PRO A 223 -24.85 13.28 13.02
C PRO A 223 -25.68 13.51 14.29
N GLN A 224 -26.93 13.94 14.10
CA GLN A 224 -27.90 14.01 15.17
C GLN A 224 -28.19 12.61 15.71
N VAL A 225 -28.53 12.53 17.01
CA VAL A 225 -28.78 11.26 17.69
C VAL A 225 -30.13 10.72 17.23
N SER A 226 -30.12 9.48 16.72
CA SER A 226 -31.30 8.64 16.44
C SER A 226 -32.49 9.36 15.78
N ASN A 227 -32.39 9.59 14.47
CA ASN A 227 -33.57 9.69 13.60
C ASN A 227 -33.27 8.96 12.29
N ILE A 228 -34.27 8.24 11.78
CA ILE A 228 -34.23 7.53 10.51
C ILE A 228 -34.80 8.45 9.42
N THR A 229 -34.02 8.72 8.38
CA THR A 229 -34.41 9.60 7.25
C THR A 229 -35.66 9.06 6.52
N ILE A 230 -36.56 9.97 6.10
CA ILE A 230 -37.85 9.62 5.48
C ILE A 230 -37.66 8.98 4.11
N GLU A 231 -36.60 9.38 3.43
CA GLU A 231 -36.05 8.85 2.18
C GLU A 231 -35.83 7.33 2.31
N ARG A 232 -35.08 6.88 3.33
CA ARG A 232 -34.82 5.45 3.57
C ARG A 232 -36.07 4.65 3.94
N LYS A 233 -37.02 5.24 4.67
CA LYS A 233 -38.33 4.62 4.98
C LYS A 233 -39.18 4.41 3.73
N THR A 234 -39.15 5.34 2.78
CA THR A 234 -40.06 5.37 1.62
C THR A 234 -39.49 4.72 0.36
N PHE A 235 -38.17 4.74 0.16
CA PHE A 235 -37.54 4.26 -1.06
C PHE A 235 -37.50 2.74 -1.21
N GLU A 236 -37.24 1.97 -0.15
CA GLU A 236 -37.25 0.50 -0.25
C GLU A 236 -38.65 -0.05 -0.59
N PRO A 237 -39.76 0.45 0.02
CA PRO A 237 -41.11 0.16 -0.43
C PRO A 237 -41.38 0.56 -1.89
N PHE A 238 -41.00 1.78 -2.30
CA PHE A 238 -41.14 2.26 -3.69
C PHE A 238 -40.40 1.36 -4.69
N LEU A 239 -39.20 0.92 -4.34
CA LEU A 239 -38.38 -0.01 -5.11
C LEU A 239 -39.09 -1.37 -5.30
N GLN A 240 -39.68 -1.92 -4.23
CA GLN A 240 -40.40 -3.20 -4.28
C GLN A 240 -41.79 -3.11 -4.95
N GLN A 241 -42.52 -2.02 -4.76
CA GLN A 241 -43.95 -1.92 -5.11
C GLN A 241 -44.20 -1.22 -6.44
N GLU A 242 -43.31 -0.32 -6.89
CA GLU A 242 -43.50 0.49 -8.10
C GLU A 242 -42.39 0.21 -9.14
N LEU A 243 -41.13 0.43 -8.79
CA LEU A 243 -40.02 0.44 -9.77
C LEU A 243 -39.69 -0.95 -10.34
N ILE A 244 -39.47 -1.95 -9.50
CA ILE A 244 -39.10 -3.29 -9.96
C ILE A 244 -40.28 -4.04 -10.63
N PRO A 245 -41.53 -3.97 -10.15
CA PRO A 245 -42.68 -4.61 -10.79
C PRO A 245 -42.87 -4.25 -12.27
N CYS A 246 -42.56 -3.03 -12.68
CA CYS A 246 -42.58 -2.61 -14.10
C CYS A 246 -41.64 -3.43 -15.01
N LEU A 247 -40.67 -4.15 -14.45
CA LEU A 247 -39.59 -4.83 -15.18
C LEU A 247 -39.54 -6.34 -14.95
N CYS A 248 -40.31 -6.88 -14.01
CA CYS A 248 -40.26 -8.28 -13.58
C CYS A 248 -40.32 -9.30 -14.72
N SER A 249 -41.18 -9.09 -15.71
CA SER A 249 -41.41 -10.02 -16.84
C SER A 249 -40.20 -10.16 -17.79
N GLN A 250 -39.38 -9.13 -17.91
CA GLN A 250 -38.37 -8.97 -18.95
C GLN A 250 -36.92 -8.99 -18.45
N LEU A 251 -36.69 -8.80 -17.14
CA LEU A 251 -35.35 -8.81 -16.57
C LEU A 251 -34.67 -10.18 -16.69
N THR A 252 -33.44 -10.14 -17.18
CA THR A 252 -32.50 -11.26 -17.29
C THR A 252 -31.32 -11.13 -16.33
N ALA A 253 -31.02 -9.90 -15.90
CA ALA A 253 -30.10 -9.63 -14.80
C ALA A 253 -30.60 -8.45 -13.95
N LEU A 254 -30.43 -8.57 -12.63
CA LEU A 254 -30.72 -7.53 -11.65
C LEU A 254 -29.52 -7.39 -10.71
N SER A 255 -29.10 -6.17 -10.39
CA SER A 255 -28.26 -5.89 -9.22
C SER A 255 -28.91 -4.81 -8.37
N LEU A 256 -29.06 -5.09 -7.07
CA LEU A 256 -29.46 -4.14 -6.05
C LEU A 256 -28.34 -4.12 -4.99
N VAL A 257 -27.62 -3.00 -4.92
CA VAL A 257 -26.54 -2.77 -3.97
C VAL A 257 -26.78 -1.39 -3.37
N PHE A 258 -26.57 -1.23 -2.06
CA PHE A 258 -26.63 0.05 -1.37
C PHE A 258 -25.24 0.32 -0.76
N HIS A 259 -24.91 1.57 -0.43
CA HIS A 259 -23.72 1.86 0.38
C HIS A 259 -23.94 1.50 1.85
N GLU A 260 -25.19 1.66 2.31
CA GLU A 260 -25.66 1.30 3.66
C GLU A 260 -26.36 -0.08 3.66
N TYR A 261 -26.64 -0.64 4.85
CA TYR A 261 -27.48 -1.84 4.96
C TYR A 261 -28.97 -1.54 4.73
N TRP A 262 -29.66 -2.50 4.12
CA TRP A 262 -31.08 -2.39 3.72
C TRP A 262 -31.81 -3.74 3.82
N GLY A 263 -33.13 -3.72 3.64
CA GLY A 263 -33.99 -4.90 3.48
C GLY A 263 -34.76 -5.32 4.72
N LEU A 264 -34.13 -5.31 5.89
CA LEU A 264 -34.79 -5.53 7.18
C LEU A 264 -35.44 -4.24 7.73
N SER A 265 -34.75 -3.12 7.46
CA SER A 265 -34.95 -1.78 8.01
C SER A 265 -34.00 -0.83 7.27
N PRO A 266 -34.31 0.47 7.15
CA PRO A 266 -35.45 1.14 7.77
C PRO A 266 -36.74 1.09 6.94
N GLY A 267 -36.65 0.84 5.64
CA GLY A 267 -37.75 0.27 4.87
C GLY A 267 -37.69 -1.27 4.94
N ASN A 268 -38.84 -1.94 4.75
CA ASN A 268 -38.87 -3.40 4.62
C ASN A 268 -38.87 -3.81 3.14
N PHE A 269 -37.79 -4.48 2.70
CA PHE A 269 -37.71 -5.15 1.40
C PHE A 269 -37.57 -6.67 1.59
N ASP A 270 -38.64 -7.39 1.35
CA ASP A 270 -38.75 -8.85 1.42
C ASP A 270 -39.01 -9.50 0.05
N GLY A 271 -39.07 -8.70 -1.01
CA GLY A 271 -39.35 -9.10 -2.38
C GLY A 271 -40.67 -9.82 -2.61
N ARG A 272 -41.60 -9.84 -1.63
CA ARG A 272 -42.93 -10.45 -1.78
C ARG A 272 -43.69 -9.75 -2.91
N GLY A 273 -44.23 -10.56 -3.83
CA GLY A 273 -44.87 -10.10 -5.06
C GLY A 273 -43.95 -10.03 -6.29
N LEU A 274 -42.63 -10.07 -6.12
CA LEU A 274 -41.68 -10.04 -7.24
C LEU A 274 -41.50 -11.44 -7.86
N TRP A 275 -41.82 -11.56 -9.15
CA TRP A 275 -41.68 -12.80 -9.91
C TRP A 275 -40.99 -12.56 -11.25
N PHE A 276 -39.79 -13.12 -11.43
CA PHE A 276 -38.95 -12.85 -12.59
C PHE A 276 -38.77 -14.10 -13.48
N PRO A 277 -39.69 -14.40 -14.41
CA PRO A 277 -39.66 -15.64 -15.19
C PRO A 277 -38.40 -15.81 -16.07
N ASN A 278 -37.66 -14.73 -16.32
CA ASN A 278 -36.50 -14.69 -17.21
C ASN A 278 -35.16 -14.40 -16.50
N LEU A 279 -35.15 -14.20 -15.17
CA LEU A 279 -33.96 -13.75 -14.43
C LEU A 279 -32.91 -14.86 -14.34
N LYS A 280 -31.70 -14.59 -14.85
CA LYS A 280 -30.56 -15.52 -14.87
C LYS A 280 -29.43 -15.09 -13.94
N SER A 281 -29.37 -13.82 -13.57
CA SER A 281 -28.30 -13.25 -12.75
C SER A 281 -28.87 -12.30 -11.71
N LEU A 282 -28.61 -12.55 -10.43
CA LEU A 282 -28.97 -11.63 -9.34
C LEU A 282 -27.72 -11.27 -8.55
N THR A 283 -27.56 -9.97 -8.28
CA THR A 283 -26.60 -9.45 -7.31
C THR A 283 -27.38 -8.77 -6.20
N LEU A 284 -27.11 -9.15 -4.96
CA LEU A 284 -27.51 -8.38 -3.77
C LEU A 284 -26.23 -7.92 -3.09
N GLY A 285 -26.15 -6.63 -2.78
CA GLY A 285 -25.09 -6.03 -1.98
C GLY A 285 -25.66 -5.39 -0.73
N THR A 286 -24.96 -5.47 0.41
CA THR A 286 -25.37 -4.94 1.74
C THR A 286 -26.79 -5.33 2.20
N TYR A 287 -27.34 -6.45 1.70
CA TYR A 287 -28.68 -6.90 2.07
C TYR A 287 -28.66 -7.62 3.43
N ILE A 288 -29.56 -7.22 4.33
CA ILE A 288 -29.69 -7.82 5.66
C ILE A 288 -30.85 -8.82 5.74
N ILE A 289 -30.53 -9.97 6.33
CA ILE A 289 -31.46 -11.04 6.65
C ILE A 289 -31.75 -11.04 8.16
N GLY A 290 -33.03 -10.91 8.51
CA GLY A 290 -33.55 -10.95 9.88
C GLY A 290 -34.88 -11.70 10.05
N TYR A 291 -35.45 -12.25 8.98
CA TYR A 291 -36.61 -13.16 9.05
C TYR A 291 -36.35 -14.43 8.22
N TYR A 292 -37.01 -15.55 8.57
CA TYR A 292 -36.79 -16.82 7.88
C TYR A 292 -37.32 -16.82 6.43
N ASP A 293 -38.38 -16.06 6.16
CA ASP A 293 -39.03 -15.96 4.85
C ASP A 293 -38.54 -14.78 3.99
N GLN A 294 -37.63 -13.96 4.51
CA GLN A 294 -37.17 -12.73 3.84
C GLN A 294 -36.37 -13.00 2.54
N PHE A 295 -35.70 -14.17 2.44
CA PHE A 295 -34.92 -14.55 1.25
C PHE A 295 -35.70 -15.44 0.27
N ASP A 296 -36.95 -15.83 0.59
CA ASP A 296 -37.74 -16.74 -0.23
C ASP A 296 -38.00 -16.19 -1.64
N TRP A 297 -38.10 -14.87 -1.80
CA TRP A 297 -38.26 -14.26 -3.12
C TRP A 297 -37.09 -14.62 -4.06
N VAL A 298 -35.86 -14.75 -3.54
CA VAL A 298 -34.69 -15.21 -4.30
C VAL A 298 -34.77 -16.71 -4.57
N LEU A 299 -35.06 -17.51 -3.53
CA LEU A 299 -35.15 -18.97 -3.62
C LEU A 299 -36.22 -19.45 -4.61
N ASN A 300 -37.26 -18.64 -4.83
CA ASN A 300 -38.32 -18.92 -5.79
C ASN A 300 -37.94 -18.68 -7.26
N GLN A 301 -36.86 -17.94 -7.57
CA GLN A 301 -36.45 -17.65 -8.96
C GLN A 301 -35.74 -18.85 -9.61
N LYS A 302 -36.52 -19.89 -9.97
CA LYS A 302 -35.98 -21.16 -10.52
C LYS A 302 -35.25 -21.02 -11.85
N SER A 303 -35.36 -19.86 -12.52
CA SER A 303 -34.61 -19.48 -13.73
C SER A 303 -33.15 -19.09 -13.47
N LEU A 304 -32.77 -18.84 -12.21
CA LEU A 304 -31.48 -18.24 -11.85
C LEU A 304 -30.29 -19.15 -12.16
N GLN A 305 -29.27 -18.59 -12.81
CA GLN A 305 -28.04 -19.28 -13.25
C GLN A 305 -26.79 -18.75 -12.56
N ALA A 306 -26.84 -17.51 -12.04
CA ALA A 306 -25.80 -16.88 -11.25
C ALA A 306 -26.39 -16.07 -10.09
N LEU A 307 -25.82 -16.23 -8.89
CA LEU A 307 -26.16 -15.48 -7.69
C LEU A 307 -24.88 -14.93 -7.06
N TYR A 308 -24.89 -13.64 -6.77
CA TYR A 308 -23.77 -12.89 -6.19
C TYR A 308 -24.26 -12.19 -4.93
N LEU A 309 -23.64 -12.50 -3.78
CA LEU A 309 -23.95 -11.89 -2.49
C LEU A 309 -22.71 -11.15 -1.99
N ASP A 310 -22.83 -9.84 -1.82
CA ASP A 310 -21.73 -8.92 -1.55
C ASP A 310 -22.02 -8.15 -0.26
N ALA A 311 -21.18 -8.26 0.77
CA ALA A 311 -21.38 -7.69 2.11
C ALA A 311 -22.78 -7.93 2.72
N CYS A 312 -23.49 -8.99 2.31
CA CYS A 312 -24.79 -9.36 2.87
C CYS A 312 -24.58 -10.02 4.24
N ALA A 313 -25.48 -9.80 5.20
CA ALA A 313 -25.29 -10.28 6.57
C ALA A 313 -26.58 -10.76 7.23
N ILE A 314 -26.44 -11.64 8.23
CA ILE A 314 -27.54 -12.03 9.12
C ILE A 314 -27.41 -11.24 10.42
N VAL A 315 -28.46 -10.54 10.84
CA VAL A 315 -28.51 -9.90 12.17
C VAL A 315 -28.84 -10.96 13.21
N THR A 316 -28.00 -11.07 14.24
CA THR A 316 -28.20 -12.07 15.31
C THR A 316 -28.87 -11.48 16.55
N HIS A 317 -28.57 -10.20 16.86
CA HIS A 317 -29.10 -9.48 18.02
C HIS A 317 -29.46 -8.05 17.62
N LEU A 318 -30.52 -7.51 18.22
CA LEU A 318 -31.09 -6.19 17.96
C LEU A 318 -31.47 -5.54 19.29
N ASN A 319 -31.00 -4.31 19.54
CA ASN A 319 -31.39 -3.46 20.66
C ASN A 319 -31.84 -2.07 20.15
N VAL A 320 -33.14 -1.80 20.32
CA VAL A 320 -33.84 -0.70 19.65
C VAL A 320 -35.02 -0.21 20.51
N ASN A 321 -35.47 1.03 20.31
CA ASN A 321 -36.69 1.55 20.95
C ASN A 321 -37.95 0.85 20.37
N VAL A 322 -39.01 0.73 21.18
CA VAL A 322 -40.35 0.35 20.70
C VAL A 322 -40.84 1.30 19.61
N ASP A 323 -40.60 2.61 19.74
CA ASP A 323 -41.11 3.58 18.76
C ASP A 323 -40.45 3.39 17.38
N GLU A 324 -39.13 3.17 17.33
CA GLU A 324 -38.40 2.81 16.09
C GLU A 324 -38.91 1.49 15.46
N LEU A 325 -39.31 0.51 16.27
CA LEU A 325 -39.87 -0.77 15.77
C LEU A 325 -41.24 -0.59 15.13
N GLU A 326 -42.09 0.26 15.70
CA GLU A 326 -43.39 0.60 15.13
C GLU A 326 -43.22 1.48 13.87
N GLU A 327 -42.31 2.45 13.91
CA GLU A 327 -42.03 3.35 12.77
C GLU A 327 -41.45 2.60 11.55
N CYS A 328 -40.49 1.68 11.76
CA CYS A 328 -39.97 0.81 10.69
C CYS A 328 -40.86 -0.40 10.38
N SER A 329 -41.99 -0.60 11.09
CA SER A 329 -42.92 -1.73 10.89
C SER A 329 -42.28 -3.13 10.95
N VAL A 330 -41.33 -3.34 11.86
CA VAL A 330 -40.48 -4.54 11.91
C VAL A 330 -41.19 -5.77 12.49
N LYS A 331 -41.11 -6.91 11.77
CA LYS A 331 -41.83 -8.17 12.05
C LYS A 331 -41.17 -8.98 13.17
N THR A 332 -41.49 -8.65 14.42
CA THR A 332 -40.93 -9.30 15.62
C THR A 332 -41.35 -10.77 15.86
N SER A 333 -42.15 -11.41 15.00
CA SER A 333 -42.64 -12.79 15.20
C SER A 333 -41.56 -13.87 15.12
N ASP A 334 -40.51 -13.61 14.35
CA ASP A 334 -39.43 -14.57 14.07
C ASP A 334 -38.27 -14.42 15.08
N TRP A 335 -38.39 -13.44 15.97
CA TRP A 335 -37.37 -13.00 16.91
C TRP A 335 -37.71 -13.43 18.34
N GLN A 336 -36.75 -14.01 19.04
CA GLN A 336 -36.87 -14.24 20.48
C GLN A 336 -36.66 -12.90 21.22
N ARG A 337 -37.73 -12.39 21.83
CA ARG A 337 -37.69 -11.21 22.69
C ARG A 337 -37.14 -11.56 24.07
N TRP A 338 -36.23 -10.74 24.59
CA TRP A 338 -35.64 -10.89 25.93
C TRP A 338 -36.35 -10.04 26.99
N PRO A 339 -36.16 -10.35 28.30
CA PRO A 339 -36.58 -9.49 29.40
C PRO A 339 -35.92 -8.10 29.35
N GLN A 340 -36.54 -7.14 30.04
CA GLN A 340 -35.96 -5.81 30.26
C GLN A 340 -34.77 -5.90 31.23
N GLY A 341 -33.70 -5.13 31.01
CA GLY A 341 -32.42 -5.27 31.71
C GLY A 341 -31.45 -6.31 31.11
N ALA A 342 -31.89 -7.13 30.15
CA ALA A 342 -31.01 -8.09 29.48
C ALA A 342 -29.79 -7.40 28.82
N PHE A 343 -28.64 -8.09 28.81
CA PHE A 343 -27.36 -7.58 28.30
C PHE A 343 -26.85 -6.28 28.95
N GLY A 344 -27.39 -5.92 30.13
CA GLY A 344 -27.00 -4.71 30.86
C GLY A 344 -27.59 -3.41 30.28
N PHE A 345 -28.68 -3.50 29.52
CA PHE A 345 -29.46 -2.35 29.09
C PHE A 345 -30.55 -2.04 30.14
N GLU A 346 -30.17 -1.31 31.19
CA GLU A 346 -31.07 -0.84 32.25
C GLU A 346 -31.67 0.55 31.92
N ASP A 347 -32.85 0.85 32.47
CA ASP A 347 -33.63 2.06 32.19
C ASP A 347 -32.98 3.32 32.82
N ASP A 348 -32.35 4.17 32.00
CA ASP A 348 -31.73 5.44 32.45
C ASP A 348 -32.08 6.64 31.52
N THR A 349 -33.27 6.58 30.86
CA THR A 349 -33.98 7.66 30.13
C THR A 349 -35.45 7.28 29.85
N ASP A 350 -36.30 8.22 29.40
CA ASP A 350 -37.71 8.02 28.99
C ASP A 350 -37.92 7.14 27.72
N ASP A 351 -36.94 6.30 27.35
CA ASP A 351 -36.80 5.68 26.02
C ASP A 351 -36.93 4.14 26.11
N ILE A 352 -38.05 3.57 25.65
CA ILE A 352 -38.45 2.17 25.98
C ILE A 352 -37.73 1.16 25.07
N ARG A 353 -36.48 0.82 25.43
CA ARG A 353 -35.65 -0.10 24.65
C ARG A 353 -35.99 -1.58 24.85
N ARG A 354 -35.76 -2.37 23.81
CA ARG A 354 -36.07 -3.80 23.74
C ARG A 354 -34.98 -4.58 23.02
N VAL A 355 -34.60 -5.72 23.61
CA VAL A 355 -33.63 -6.66 23.04
C VAL A 355 -34.34 -7.86 22.38
N TYR A 356 -33.89 -8.20 21.19
CA TYR A 356 -34.35 -9.33 20.40
C TYR A 356 -33.17 -10.13 19.84
N THR A 357 -33.35 -11.44 19.65
CA THR A 357 -32.36 -12.33 19.01
C THR A 357 -32.98 -13.20 17.92
N PHE A 358 -32.27 -13.36 16.81
CA PHE A 358 -32.65 -14.19 15.66
C PHE A 358 -31.62 -15.32 15.48
N SER A 359 -32.11 -16.53 15.22
CA SER A 359 -31.31 -17.76 15.14
C SER A 359 -31.18 -18.35 13.72
N GLY A 360 -31.41 -17.53 12.69
CA GLY A 360 -31.06 -17.87 11.32
C GLY A 360 -29.53 -18.01 11.14
N THR A 361 -29.11 -18.91 10.25
CA THR A 361 -27.70 -19.22 10.00
C THR A 361 -27.39 -19.26 8.50
N TRP A 362 -26.12 -18.99 8.15
CA TRP A 362 -25.64 -19.14 6.78
C TRP A 362 -25.64 -20.61 6.34
N GLU A 363 -25.39 -21.58 7.22
CA GLU A 363 -25.57 -23.01 6.95
C GLU A 363 -26.96 -23.30 6.37
N ALA A 364 -28.02 -22.89 7.09
CA ALA A 364 -29.40 -23.11 6.65
C ALA A 364 -29.73 -22.36 5.35
N LEU A 365 -29.24 -21.13 5.17
CA LEU A 365 -29.50 -20.33 3.97
C LEU A 365 -28.76 -20.86 2.73
N LEU A 366 -27.51 -21.28 2.88
CA LEU A 366 -26.71 -21.86 1.79
C LEU A 366 -27.26 -23.21 1.37
N ASP A 367 -27.77 -24.02 2.31
CA ASP A 367 -28.51 -25.25 1.97
C ASP A 367 -29.86 -24.96 1.31
N ALA A 368 -30.59 -23.94 1.78
CA ALA A 368 -31.83 -23.50 1.12
C ALA A 368 -31.56 -23.06 -0.33
N ILE A 369 -30.48 -22.30 -0.58
CA ILE A 369 -29.99 -21.93 -1.92
C ILE A 369 -29.65 -23.18 -2.74
N ARG A 370 -28.87 -24.12 -2.19
CA ARG A 370 -28.44 -25.37 -2.83
C ARG A 370 -29.61 -26.26 -3.27
N VAL A 371 -30.63 -26.37 -2.43
CA VAL A 371 -31.82 -27.19 -2.69
C VAL A 371 -32.78 -26.49 -3.65
N ASN A 372 -32.98 -25.17 -3.52
CA ASN A 372 -34.01 -24.46 -4.28
C ASN A 372 -33.57 -23.99 -5.66
N LEU A 373 -32.31 -23.62 -5.85
CA LEU A 373 -31.80 -23.01 -7.08
C LEU A 373 -31.05 -24.01 -7.95
N VAL A 374 -31.75 -25.08 -8.35
CA VAL A 374 -31.21 -26.23 -9.11
C VAL A 374 -30.53 -25.90 -10.45
N ASN A 375 -30.73 -24.70 -10.98
CA ASN A 375 -30.12 -24.22 -12.24
C ASN A 375 -28.86 -23.35 -12.03
N LEU A 376 -28.40 -23.17 -10.78
CA LEU A 376 -27.27 -22.32 -10.44
C LEU A 376 -25.93 -22.89 -10.96
N THR A 377 -25.18 -22.08 -11.70
CA THR A 377 -23.88 -22.44 -12.34
C THR A 377 -22.73 -21.49 -11.96
N GLY A 378 -23.05 -20.45 -11.19
CA GLY A 378 -22.13 -19.55 -10.53
C GLY A 378 -22.74 -19.07 -9.22
N PHE A 379 -22.02 -19.26 -8.13
CA PHE A 379 -22.31 -18.64 -6.84
C PHE A 379 -21.08 -17.85 -6.41
N ARG A 380 -21.30 -16.72 -5.74
CA ARG A 380 -20.29 -15.90 -5.05
C ARG A 380 -20.86 -15.35 -3.75
N LEU A 381 -20.01 -15.31 -2.74
CA LEU A 381 -20.29 -14.72 -1.43
C LEU A 381 -19.01 -14.05 -0.93
N ASN A 382 -19.05 -12.74 -0.68
CA ASN A 382 -17.93 -11.99 -0.14
C ASN A 382 -18.41 -10.97 0.89
N HIS A 383 -17.52 -10.56 1.80
CA HIS A 383 -17.78 -9.62 2.89
C HIS A 383 -16.55 -8.76 3.17
N LYS A 384 -15.86 -8.31 2.12
CA LYS A 384 -14.79 -7.30 2.15
C LYS A 384 -15.43 -5.95 1.83
N GLU A 385 -14.98 -4.87 2.44
CA GLU A 385 -15.53 -3.51 2.25
C GLU A 385 -15.06 -2.88 0.91
N ASP A 386 -15.24 -3.61 -0.19
CA ASP A 386 -14.80 -3.27 -1.54
C ASP A 386 -16.01 -2.99 -2.44
N SER A 387 -16.33 -1.71 -2.69
CA SER A 387 -17.43 -1.26 -3.58
C SER A 387 -17.26 -1.60 -5.08
N VAL A 388 -16.26 -2.43 -5.38
CA VAL A 388 -15.77 -2.82 -6.71
C VAL A 388 -16.71 -3.82 -7.39
N PHE A 389 -17.25 -4.77 -6.62
CA PHE A 389 -17.94 -5.92 -7.19
C PHE A 389 -19.27 -5.56 -7.83
N PHE A 390 -19.89 -4.42 -7.48
CA PHE A 390 -21.08 -3.90 -8.19
C PHE A 390 -20.89 -3.84 -9.72
N CYS A 391 -19.73 -3.33 -10.18
CA CYS A 391 -19.42 -3.25 -11.61
C CYS A 391 -18.96 -4.59 -12.22
N ARG A 392 -18.51 -5.56 -11.41
CA ARG A 392 -18.01 -6.87 -11.85
C ARG A 392 -18.35 -8.01 -10.88
N PRO A 393 -19.64 -8.39 -10.70
CA PRO A 393 -20.00 -9.41 -9.70
C PRO A 393 -19.35 -10.79 -9.96
N ALA A 394 -19.02 -11.08 -11.23
CA ALA A 394 -18.34 -12.31 -11.64
C ALA A 394 -16.85 -12.39 -11.25
N ALA A 395 -16.19 -11.26 -11.00
CA ALA A 395 -14.81 -11.20 -10.53
C ALA A 395 -14.69 -11.42 -9.01
N MET A 396 -15.79 -11.19 -8.27
CA MET A 396 -15.86 -11.42 -6.83
C MET A 396 -15.32 -12.80 -6.43
N GLU A 397 -14.54 -12.83 -5.35
CA GLU A 397 -14.06 -14.06 -4.74
C GLU A 397 -15.19 -14.83 -4.05
N THR A 398 -14.88 -15.91 -3.33
CA THR A 398 -15.88 -16.61 -2.52
C THR A 398 -15.27 -17.02 -1.20
N GLU A 399 -15.62 -16.29 -0.15
CA GLU A 399 -14.96 -16.36 1.16
C GLU A 399 -15.98 -16.16 2.28
N ILE A 400 -15.91 -17.04 3.29
CA ILE A 400 -16.63 -16.89 4.55
C ILE A 400 -15.74 -16.08 5.49
N THR A 401 -16.17 -14.87 5.83
CA THR A 401 -15.47 -14.02 6.81
C THR A 401 -16.25 -14.02 8.14
N MET A 402 -15.69 -13.40 9.17
CA MET A 402 -16.39 -13.15 10.43
C MET A 402 -17.54 -12.13 10.30
N PHE A 403 -17.51 -11.24 9.30
CA PHE A 403 -18.48 -10.14 9.13
C PHE A 403 -19.88 -10.57 8.64
N ARG A 404 -20.05 -11.84 8.28
CA ARG A 404 -21.32 -12.42 7.80
C ARG A 404 -22.46 -12.41 8.84
N TYR A 405 -22.13 -12.19 10.11
CA TYR A 405 -23.08 -12.00 11.20
C TYR A 405 -22.83 -10.64 11.87
N VAL A 406 -23.89 -9.88 12.10
CA VAL A 406 -23.84 -8.54 12.72
C VAL A 406 -24.84 -8.43 13.87
N VAL A 407 -24.78 -7.33 14.62
CA VAL A 407 -25.80 -6.91 15.60
C VAL A 407 -26.09 -5.43 15.45
N PHE A 408 -27.32 -5.02 15.78
CA PHE A 408 -27.73 -3.62 15.87
C PHE A 408 -27.85 -3.21 17.33
N GLU A 409 -27.01 -2.28 17.77
CA GLU A 409 -26.96 -1.73 19.11
C GLU A 409 -27.19 -0.21 19.07
N ASP A 410 -28.29 0.25 19.67
CA ASP A 410 -28.74 1.65 19.68
C ASP A 410 -29.47 2.06 18.38
N GLY A 411 -30.51 1.30 17.99
CA GLY A 411 -31.44 1.65 16.89
C GLY A 411 -31.16 0.96 15.54
N PHE A 412 -31.88 1.38 14.48
CA PHE A 412 -31.74 0.85 13.10
C PHE A 412 -30.76 1.59 12.18
N SER A 413 -29.98 2.56 12.68
CA SER A 413 -28.95 3.23 11.88
C SER A 413 -27.78 2.29 11.55
N ASN A 414 -27.06 2.50 10.45
CA ASN A 414 -25.79 1.80 10.22
C ASN A 414 -24.73 2.15 11.28
N ARG A 415 -24.83 3.34 11.92
CA ARG A 415 -24.04 3.70 13.11
C ARG A 415 -24.34 2.83 14.33
N SER A 416 -25.49 2.17 14.35
CA SER A 416 -25.91 1.21 15.39
C SER A 416 -25.35 -0.18 15.12
N VAL A 417 -24.91 -0.49 13.91
CA VAL A 417 -24.28 -1.78 13.59
C VAL A 417 -22.98 -1.95 14.39
N ARG A 418 -22.74 -3.16 14.88
CA ARG A 418 -21.45 -3.60 15.41
C ARG A 418 -20.91 -4.75 14.60
N TYR A 419 -19.59 -4.72 14.44
CA TYR A 419 -18.80 -5.75 13.77
C TYR A 419 -17.98 -6.54 14.79
N PRO A 420 -17.65 -7.82 14.53
CA PRO A 420 -16.77 -8.60 15.38
C PRO A 420 -15.35 -8.01 15.38
N ALA A 421 -14.74 -7.91 16.57
CA ALA A 421 -13.42 -7.35 16.74
C ALA A 421 -12.34 -8.25 16.09
N PHE A 422 -11.47 -7.63 15.29
CA PHE A 422 -10.49 -8.29 14.42
C PHE A 422 -9.51 -9.27 15.09
N ASP A 423 -9.27 -9.16 16.41
CA ASP A 423 -8.30 -10.01 17.12
C ASP A 423 -8.90 -11.28 17.75
N ASP A 424 -10.20 -11.31 18.07
CA ASP A 424 -10.82 -12.39 18.89
C ASP A 424 -12.10 -13.00 18.29
N CYS A 425 -12.59 -12.48 17.16
CA CYS A 425 -13.94 -12.76 16.61
C CYS A 425 -15.09 -12.49 17.61
N ILE A 426 -14.85 -11.65 18.63
CA ILE A 426 -15.86 -11.23 19.61
C ILE A 426 -16.72 -10.14 19.00
N LEU A 427 -18.01 -10.42 18.86
CA LEU A 427 -19.05 -9.43 18.61
C LEU A 427 -19.51 -8.88 19.97
N LYS A 428 -19.43 -7.55 20.15
CA LYS A 428 -19.85 -6.88 21.39
C LYS A 428 -21.29 -6.40 21.26
N PHE A 429 -22.09 -6.65 22.29
CA PHE A 429 -23.49 -6.27 22.36
C PHE A 429 -23.87 -6.11 23.84
N GLY A 430 -24.15 -4.87 24.25
CA GLY A 430 -24.27 -4.50 25.66
C GLY A 430 -22.92 -4.25 26.32
N THR A 431 -22.82 -3.16 27.11
CA THR A 431 -21.85 -2.86 28.19
C THR A 431 -21.91 -1.37 28.60
N ARG A 432 -23.09 -0.81 28.90
CA ARG A 432 -23.18 0.51 29.57
C ARG A 432 -22.75 0.37 31.05
N ASP A 433 -21.45 0.55 31.29
CA ASP A 433 -20.73 0.62 32.59
C ASP A 433 -21.50 0.11 33.83
N TYR A 434 -21.57 -1.21 34.00
CA TYR A 434 -22.26 -1.95 35.09
C TYR A 434 -21.67 -1.72 36.50
N ARG A 435 -20.93 -0.62 36.71
CA ARG A 435 -20.39 -0.18 37.99
C ARG A 435 -21.34 0.71 38.78
N ARG A 436 -22.46 1.14 38.18
CA ARG A 436 -23.44 2.04 38.82
C ARG A 436 -24.55 1.33 39.59
N THR A 437 -24.98 0.16 39.15
CA THR A 437 -26.18 -0.53 39.66
C THR A 437 -25.84 -1.87 40.30
N GLY A 438 -26.27 -2.07 41.55
CA GLY A 438 -25.86 -3.18 42.41
C GLY A 438 -26.58 -4.51 42.13
N GLY A 439 -26.85 -4.83 40.88
CA GLY A 439 -27.49 -6.09 40.48
C GLY A 439 -26.56 -7.30 40.61
N VAL A 440 -27.09 -8.43 41.08
CA VAL A 440 -26.37 -9.71 41.10
C VAL A 440 -26.95 -10.62 40.02
N LEU A 441 -26.43 -10.48 38.80
CA LEU A 441 -26.64 -11.46 37.72
C LEU A 441 -26.21 -12.85 38.19
N THR A 442 -26.87 -13.90 37.70
CA THR A 442 -26.42 -15.29 37.85
C THR A 442 -25.13 -15.54 37.06
N ASP A 443 -24.39 -16.59 37.39
CA ASP A 443 -23.16 -16.94 36.66
C ASP A 443 -23.41 -17.55 35.27
N GLU A 444 -24.69 -17.70 34.89
CA GLU A 444 -25.15 -18.10 33.56
C GLU A 444 -25.35 -16.86 32.69
N GLU A 445 -26.12 -15.87 33.17
CA GLU A 445 -26.27 -14.55 32.52
C GLU A 445 -24.92 -13.83 32.36
N LYS A 446 -24.03 -13.92 33.35
CA LYS A 446 -22.65 -13.37 33.25
C LYS A 446 -21.80 -13.99 32.14
N ARG A 447 -22.16 -15.18 31.62
CA ARG A 447 -21.45 -15.83 30.50
C ARG A 447 -22.00 -15.39 29.16
N GLU A 448 -23.32 -15.32 29.01
CA GLU A 448 -23.96 -14.89 27.77
C GLU A 448 -23.61 -13.44 27.40
N VAL A 449 -23.55 -12.55 28.38
CA VAL A 449 -23.25 -11.12 28.18
C VAL A 449 -21.75 -10.83 27.91
N ALA A 450 -20.86 -11.81 28.08
CA ALA A 450 -19.41 -11.56 28.03
C ALA A 450 -18.83 -11.47 26.60
N THR A 451 -19.21 -12.40 25.71
CA THR A 451 -18.67 -12.48 24.35
C THR A 451 -19.61 -13.24 23.41
N LEU A 452 -20.28 -12.56 22.47
CA LEU A 452 -20.95 -13.24 21.36
C LEU A 452 -19.91 -13.63 20.30
N LYS A 453 -20.00 -14.84 19.72
CA LYS A 453 -19.09 -15.29 18.64
C LYS A 453 -19.80 -16.02 17.48
N PRO A 454 -20.97 -15.57 16.97
CA PRO A 454 -21.73 -16.32 15.94
C PRO A 454 -20.90 -16.65 14.68
N GLY A 455 -19.96 -15.77 14.31
CA GLY A 455 -19.02 -16.00 13.22
C GLY A 455 -18.01 -17.14 13.42
N ALA A 456 -17.74 -17.56 14.66
CA ALA A 456 -16.96 -18.75 15.01
C ALA A 456 -17.87 -19.93 15.35
N ASP A 457 -18.94 -19.70 16.12
CA ASP A 457 -19.86 -20.74 16.61
C ASP A 457 -20.55 -21.51 15.46
N HIS A 458 -20.77 -20.84 14.32
CA HIS A 458 -21.33 -21.44 13.09
C HIS A 458 -20.29 -21.71 11.98
N GLU A 459 -18.99 -21.49 12.21
CA GLU A 459 -17.96 -21.52 11.15
C GLU A 459 -17.90 -22.85 10.39
N ASP A 460 -17.88 -23.98 11.10
CA ASP A 460 -17.87 -25.31 10.50
C ASP A 460 -19.22 -25.71 9.88
N GLY A 461 -20.31 -25.02 10.22
CA GLY A 461 -21.61 -25.17 9.58
C GLY A 461 -21.65 -24.47 8.22
N ASP A 462 -21.40 -23.17 8.27
CA ASP A 462 -21.44 -22.28 7.10
C ASP A 462 -20.41 -22.72 6.04
N ARG A 463 -19.21 -23.16 6.47
CA ARG A 463 -18.16 -23.71 5.59
C ARG A 463 -18.62 -24.97 4.84
N ARG A 464 -19.20 -25.95 5.54
CA ARG A 464 -19.71 -27.17 4.90
C ARG A 464 -20.79 -26.87 3.88
N ALA A 465 -21.77 -26.03 4.23
CA ALA A 465 -22.87 -25.69 3.32
C ALA A 465 -22.38 -24.94 2.07
N LEU A 466 -21.40 -24.04 2.22
CA LEU A 466 -20.77 -23.37 1.09
C LEU A 466 -19.99 -24.36 0.19
N GLU A 467 -19.18 -25.26 0.77
CA GLU A 467 -18.44 -26.26 0.00
C GLU A 467 -19.37 -27.20 -0.76
N ASP A 468 -20.48 -27.62 -0.16
CA ASP A 468 -21.53 -28.44 -0.80
C ASP A 468 -22.25 -27.67 -1.93
N LEU A 469 -22.56 -26.39 -1.73
CA LEU A 469 -23.13 -25.52 -2.78
C LEU A 469 -22.15 -25.30 -3.95
N LEU A 470 -20.87 -25.09 -3.66
CA LEU A 470 -19.83 -24.92 -4.68
C LEU A 470 -19.59 -26.23 -5.46
N GLN A 471 -19.65 -27.39 -4.81
CA GLN A 471 -19.60 -28.68 -5.52
C GLN A 471 -20.76 -28.84 -6.52
N VAL A 472 -21.98 -28.48 -6.12
CA VAL A 472 -23.17 -28.54 -7.01
C VAL A 472 -23.02 -27.56 -8.17
N THR A 473 -22.66 -26.29 -7.94
CA THR A 473 -22.54 -25.28 -9.00
C THR A 473 -21.36 -25.50 -9.96
N ILE A 474 -20.29 -26.18 -9.52
CA ILE A 474 -19.14 -26.57 -10.37
C ILE A 474 -19.44 -27.83 -11.19
N GLY A 475 -20.33 -28.72 -10.73
CA GLY A 475 -20.75 -29.93 -11.42
C GLY A 475 -21.15 -29.72 -12.90
N PRO A 476 -22.07 -28.78 -13.20
CA PRO A 476 -22.43 -28.39 -14.57
C PRO A 476 -21.25 -27.96 -15.44
N ARG A 477 -20.23 -27.29 -14.88
CA ARG A 477 -19.03 -26.88 -15.64
C ARG A 477 -18.20 -28.11 -16.07
N ARG A 478 -18.03 -29.11 -15.18
CA ARG A 478 -17.42 -30.40 -15.54
C ARG A 478 -18.25 -31.16 -16.59
N ALA A 479 -19.57 -31.16 -16.48
CA ALA A 479 -20.46 -31.81 -17.46
C ALA A 479 -20.51 -31.10 -18.82
N ALA A 480 -20.33 -29.77 -18.86
CA ALA A 480 -20.24 -28.98 -20.09
C ALA A 480 -18.88 -29.19 -20.80
N LEU A 481 -17.79 -29.21 -20.04
CA LEU A 481 -16.46 -29.60 -20.54
C LEU A 481 -16.50 -31.02 -21.13
N GLY A 482 -17.10 -31.99 -20.41
CA GLY A 482 -17.32 -33.35 -20.90
C GLY A 482 -18.27 -33.50 -22.11
N LYS A 483 -18.94 -32.42 -22.54
CA LYS A 483 -19.65 -32.35 -23.83
C LYS A 483 -18.82 -31.68 -24.93
N LEU A 484 -17.95 -30.73 -24.59
CA LEU A 484 -16.97 -30.12 -25.50
C LEU A 484 -15.86 -31.11 -25.89
N ASP A 485 -15.52 -32.07 -25.03
CA ASP A 485 -14.59 -33.19 -25.29
C ASP A 485 -14.96 -34.09 -26.51
N LYS A 486 -16.12 -33.86 -27.15
CA LYS A 486 -16.52 -34.54 -28.40
C LYS A 486 -16.22 -33.78 -29.68
N VAL A 487 -15.54 -32.64 -29.63
CA VAL A 487 -14.78 -32.09 -30.76
C VAL A 487 -13.30 -32.29 -30.46
N GLN A 488 -12.63 -33.13 -31.25
CA GLN A 488 -11.33 -33.71 -30.92
C GLN A 488 -10.22 -32.66 -30.66
N TYR A 489 -9.66 -32.65 -29.46
CA TYR A 489 -8.20 -32.75 -29.28
C TYR A 489 -7.87 -33.49 -27.97
N PHE A 490 -7.30 -34.68 -28.09
CA PHE A 490 -7.16 -35.64 -26.99
C PHE A 490 -6.00 -35.34 -26.03
N SER A 491 -6.24 -35.54 -24.74
CA SER A 491 -5.22 -35.87 -23.73
C SER A 491 -4.54 -37.21 -24.04
N ILE A 492 -3.34 -37.45 -23.49
CA ILE A 492 -2.89 -38.71 -22.86
C ILE A 492 -1.41 -38.58 -22.46
N LEU A 493 -1.07 -39.05 -21.26
CA LEU A 493 0.30 -39.27 -20.80
C LEU A 493 0.39 -40.64 -20.12
N HIS A 494 1.35 -41.47 -20.54
CA HIS A 494 1.53 -42.89 -20.16
C HIS A 494 0.42 -43.83 -20.68
N ILE A 495 0.63 -45.14 -20.89
CA ILE A 495 1.72 -46.03 -20.45
C ILE A 495 2.47 -46.69 -21.66
N PRO A 496 3.07 -47.92 -21.70
CA PRO A 496 4.45 -48.05 -22.23
C PRO A 496 4.67 -48.98 -23.43
N SER A 497 5.91 -48.96 -23.94
CA SER A 497 6.69 -50.07 -24.56
C SER A 497 6.02 -51.05 -25.55
N ILE A 498 6.44 -50.98 -26.83
CA ILE A 498 7.18 -52.05 -27.55
C ILE A 498 7.62 -51.56 -28.95
N SER A 499 8.58 -52.27 -29.58
CA SER A 499 9.27 -51.85 -30.82
C SER A 499 9.03 -52.78 -32.01
N ARG A 500 9.02 -52.24 -33.26
CA ARG A 500 9.93 -52.61 -34.39
C ARG A 500 9.44 -52.09 -35.77
N PHE A 501 10.39 -52.07 -36.73
CA PHE A 501 10.28 -51.79 -38.18
C PHE A 501 9.89 -50.34 -38.57
N ARG A 502 10.61 -49.56 -39.41
CA ARG A 502 11.29 -49.75 -40.74
C ARG A 502 10.26 -49.94 -41.88
N PHE A 503 10.33 -49.29 -43.05
CA PHE A 503 11.21 -48.27 -43.68
C PHE A 503 10.39 -47.64 -44.87
N PRO A 504 10.86 -46.73 -45.77
CA PRO A 504 12.22 -46.24 -46.05
C PRO A 504 12.38 -44.70 -45.89
N ARG A 505 13.34 -44.09 -46.61
CA ARG A 505 13.79 -42.69 -46.43
C ARG A 505 13.65 -41.86 -47.71
N VAL A 506 13.44 -40.56 -47.55
CA VAL A 506 14.00 -39.51 -48.41
C VAL A 506 14.85 -38.61 -47.51
N MET A 507 16.05 -38.19 -47.95
CA MET A 507 16.96 -37.34 -47.15
C MET A 507 17.15 -35.94 -47.76
N PRO A 508 16.72 -34.88 -47.06
CA PRO A 508 17.31 -33.55 -47.15
C PRO A 508 18.70 -33.51 -46.46
N PRO A 509 19.51 -32.45 -46.68
CA PRO A 509 20.94 -32.45 -46.32
C PRO A 509 21.22 -32.46 -44.81
N SER A 510 22.35 -33.04 -44.42
CA SER A 510 22.65 -33.34 -43.02
C SER A 510 22.91 -32.10 -42.16
N ARG A 511 22.07 -31.86 -41.15
CA ARG A 511 22.36 -30.93 -40.05
C ARG A 511 23.68 -31.32 -39.34
N ARG A 512 24.46 -30.31 -38.95
CA ARG A 512 25.72 -30.50 -38.19
C ARG A 512 25.37 -30.91 -36.76
N SER A 513 25.97 -31.96 -36.24
CA SER A 513 25.71 -32.42 -34.86
C SER A 513 26.48 -31.56 -33.86
N TRP A 514 25.77 -30.95 -32.92
CA TRP A 514 26.34 -30.04 -31.92
C TRP A 514 27.08 -30.76 -30.77
N VAL A 515 26.90 -32.07 -30.62
CA VAL A 515 27.33 -32.85 -29.45
C VAL A 515 28.70 -33.54 -29.64
N GLY A 516 29.33 -33.42 -30.81
CA GLY A 516 30.60 -34.06 -31.15
C GLY A 516 31.76 -33.74 -30.18
N CYS A 517 32.70 -34.68 -30.06
CA CYS A 517 33.90 -34.53 -29.21
C CYS A 517 34.81 -33.37 -29.65
N VAL A 518 35.64 -32.89 -28.73
CA VAL A 518 36.53 -31.72 -28.92
C VAL A 518 37.45 -31.91 -30.14
N ARG A 519 38.05 -33.10 -30.32
CA ARG A 519 38.93 -33.41 -31.46
C ARG A 519 38.17 -33.35 -32.80
N CYS A 520 37.00 -33.98 -32.91
CA CYS A 520 36.21 -33.92 -34.15
C CYS A 520 35.72 -32.50 -34.48
N LYS A 521 35.31 -31.72 -33.46
CA LYS A 521 34.97 -30.30 -33.61
C LYS A 521 36.15 -29.47 -34.11
N ARG A 522 37.34 -29.61 -33.49
CA ARG A 522 38.58 -28.91 -33.90
C ARG A 522 38.95 -29.17 -35.35
N PHE A 523 38.84 -30.42 -35.83
CA PHE A 523 39.10 -30.79 -37.22
C PHE A 523 37.91 -30.58 -38.18
N LYS A 524 36.79 -30.01 -37.70
CA LYS A 524 35.55 -29.79 -38.48
C LYS A 524 35.04 -31.05 -39.21
N LYS A 525 35.23 -32.24 -38.63
CA LYS A 525 34.75 -33.53 -39.17
C LYS A 525 33.58 -34.06 -38.34
N LYS A 526 32.60 -34.71 -39.00
CA LYS A 526 31.44 -35.31 -38.31
C LYS A 526 31.88 -36.38 -37.31
N CYS A 527 31.53 -36.18 -36.04
CA CYS A 527 31.75 -37.14 -34.96
C CYS A 527 30.73 -38.30 -35.06
N SER A 528 31.06 -39.49 -34.52
CA SER A 528 30.06 -40.56 -34.36
C SER A 528 29.30 -40.48 -33.03
N GLU A 529 29.74 -39.62 -32.10
CA GLU A 529 29.08 -39.34 -30.81
C GLU A 529 28.96 -40.54 -29.84
N HIS A 530 29.62 -41.66 -30.16
CA HIS A 530 29.77 -42.81 -29.26
C HIS A 530 30.71 -42.47 -28.09
N ARG A 531 30.37 -42.95 -26.89
CA ARG A 531 31.17 -42.83 -25.66
C ARG A 531 31.67 -44.22 -25.23
N PRO A 532 32.83 -44.34 -24.54
CA PRO A 532 33.71 -43.26 -24.09
C PRO A 532 34.48 -42.59 -25.23
N THR A 533 34.79 -43.30 -26.32
CA THR A 533 35.52 -42.74 -27.48
C THR A 533 34.73 -42.85 -28.77
N CYS A 534 34.71 -41.78 -29.57
CA CYS A 534 34.08 -41.82 -30.89
C CYS A 534 34.94 -42.61 -31.91
N GLN A 535 34.28 -43.24 -32.86
CA GLN A 535 34.88 -44.14 -33.86
C GLN A 535 36.07 -43.48 -34.59
N ARG A 536 35.96 -42.20 -34.99
CA ARG A 536 37.06 -41.48 -35.66
C ARG A 536 38.27 -41.19 -34.78
N CYS A 537 38.12 -41.14 -33.45
CA CYS A 537 39.24 -40.99 -32.54
C CYS A 537 39.86 -42.36 -32.21
N GLN A 538 39.02 -43.39 -32.06
CA GLN A 538 39.44 -44.79 -31.91
C GLN A 538 40.28 -45.26 -33.11
N THR A 539 39.78 -45.12 -34.35
CA THR A 539 40.54 -45.45 -35.57
C THR A 539 41.80 -44.60 -35.77
N ALA A 540 41.86 -43.40 -35.16
CA ALA A 540 43.01 -42.51 -35.21
C ALA A 540 43.95 -42.63 -33.99
N GLY A 541 43.81 -43.69 -33.18
CA GLY A 541 44.69 -43.98 -32.03
C GLY A 541 44.75 -42.86 -31.00
N ALA A 542 43.66 -42.10 -30.81
CA ALA A 542 43.70 -40.80 -30.17
C ALA A 542 42.69 -40.61 -29.03
N SER A 543 43.13 -39.89 -27.99
CA SER A 543 42.26 -39.42 -26.91
C SER A 543 41.02 -38.70 -27.47
N CYS A 544 39.86 -39.06 -26.92
CA CYS A 544 38.56 -38.61 -27.38
C CYS A 544 37.79 -37.99 -26.20
N GLU A 545 37.90 -36.67 -26.08
CA GLU A 545 37.33 -35.94 -24.95
C GLU A 545 36.01 -35.25 -25.31
N TYR A 546 35.03 -35.34 -24.40
CA TYR A 546 33.73 -34.67 -24.47
C TYR A 546 33.64 -33.49 -23.49
N GLY A 547 34.79 -32.89 -23.14
CA GLY A 547 34.86 -31.74 -22.25
C GLY A 547 34.18 -30.49 -22.82
N VAL A 548 33.46 -29.77 -21.94
CA VAL A 548 32.95 -28.42 -22.22
C VAL A 548 34.05 -27.43 -21.85
N THR A 549 34.81 -26.97 -22.84
CA THR A 549 35.86 -25.96 -22.62
C THR A 549 35.23 -24.58 -22.37
N LEU A 550 34.81 -24.33 -21.13
CA LEU A 550 34.34 -23.01 -20.70
C LEU A 550 35.45 -21.97 -20.94
N ARG A 551 35.12 -20.92 -21.70
CA ARG A 551 35.97 -19.75 -21.89
C ARG A 551 35.24 -18.56 -21.29
N TRP A 552 35.68 -18.14 -20.11
CA TRP A 552 35.29 -16.87 -19.53
C TRP A 552 36.06 -15.75 -20.22
N GLY A 553 35.34 -14.73 -20.70
CA GLY A 553 35.86 -13.71 -21.61
C GLY A 553 35.37 -13.88 -23.05
N GLY A 554 34.84 -12.80 -23.62
CA GLY A 554 34.24 -12.76 -24.96
C GLY A 554 35.25 -12.69 -26.11
N ARG A 555 34.93 -11.90 -27.15
CA ARG A 555 35.89 -11.61 -28.23
C ARG A 555 37.09 -10.83 -27.66
N PRO A 556 38.32 -11.04 -28.14
CA PRO A 556 39.44 -10.15 -27.84
C PRO A 556 39.05 -8.69 -28.08
N PHE A 557 39.40 -7.79 -27.16
CA PHE A 557 38.94 -6.40 -27.15
C PHE A 557 39.20 -5.69 -28.48
N ASN A 558 40.41 -5.89 -29.04
CA ASN A 558 40.86 -5.42 -30.35
C ASN A 558 40.20 -6.10 -31.57
N ARG A 559 39.10 -6.84 -31.38
CA ARG A 559 38.19 -7.37 -32.43
C ARG A 559 36.71 -7.27 -32.00
N SER A 560 36.43 -6.31 -31.12
CA SER A 560 35.09 -5.82 -30.81
C SER A 560 34.87 -4.50 -31.57
N SER A 561 33.62 -4.16 -31.87
CA SER A 561 33.28 -2.87 -32.51
C SER A 561 33.80 -1.67 -31.71
N PHE A 562 33.79 -1.74 -30.38
CA PHE A 562 34.33 -0.71 -29.50
C PHE A 562 35.87 -0.58 -29.58
N GLY A 563 36.58 -1.72 -29.64
CA GLY A 563 38.03 -1.74 -29.86
C GLY A 563 38.43 -1.26 -31.25
N ASP A 564 37.65 -1.58 -32.28
CA ASP A 564 37.84 -1.06 -33.64
C ASP A 564 37.69 0.47 -33.67
N CYS A 565 36.73 1.04 -32.92
CA CYS A 565 36.60 2.51 -32.77
C CYS A 565 37.79 3.13 -32.03
N ILE A 566 38.22 2.57 -30.89
CA ILE A 566 39.40 3.06 -30.15
C ILE A 566 40.68 3.00 -31.01
N SER A 567 40.80 2.01 -31.91
CA SER A 567 41.93 1.93 -32.84
C SER A 567 41.96 3.00 -33.94
N LYS A 568 40.83 3.70 -34.17
CA LYS A 568 40.67 4.73 -35.21
C LYS A 568 40.72 6.15 -34.66
N ASP A 569 40.09 6.39 -33.50
CA ASP A 569 40.09 7.68 -32.79
C ASP A 569 41.08 7.69 -31.62
N ALA A 570 42.33 7.27 -31.88
CA ALA A 570 43.41 7.17 -30.92
C ALA A 570 43.87 8.56 -30.41
N GLY A 571 43.13 9.11 -29.45
CA GLY A 571 43.43 10.40 -28.79
C GLY A 571 42.23 11.05 -28.09
N LYS A 572 40.99 10.66 -28.41
CA LYS A 572 39.78 11.27 -27.81
C LYS A 572 39.28 10.59 -26.53
N VAL A 573 39.80 9.42 -26.18
CA VAL A 573 39.31 8.61 -25.05
C VAL A 573 40.48 8.22 -24.14
N GLN A 574 40.44 8.70 -22.90
CA GLN A 574 41.44 8.43 -21.87
C GLN A 574 41.00 7.24 -21.01
N ARG A 575 41.94 6.35 -20.67
CA ARG A 575 41.74 5.32 -19.65
C ARG A 575 42.00 5.92 -18.27
N LEU A 576 41.07 5.71 -17.33
CA LEU A 576 41.23 6.03 -15.92
C LEU A 576 41.17 4.72 -15.11
N ASP A 577 42.30 4.32 -14.56
CA ASP A 577 42.40 3.21 -13.62
C ASP A 577 41.94 3.68 -12.23
N LEU A 578 40.88 3.05 -11.71
CA LEU A 578 40.23 3.41 -10.43
C LEU A 578 40.89 2.74 -9.23
N ASN A 579 41.49 1.57 -9.44
CA ASN A 579 42.36 0.87 -8.51
C ASN A 579 43.24 -0.13 -9.30
N LYS A 580 44.07 -0.93 -8.61
CA LYS A 580 45.02 -1.87 -9.25
C LYS A 580 44.38 -2.92 -10.19
N ASN A 581 43.08 -3.21 -10.07
CA ASN A 581 42.38 -4.23 -10.84
C ASN A 581 41.22 -3.68 -11.72
N THR A 582 40.78 -2.43 -11.53
CA THR A 582 39.54 -1.90 -12.14
C THR A 582 39.76 -0.56 -12.83
N PHE A 583 39.24 -0.39 -14.04
CA PHE A 583 39.43 0.81 -14.87
C PHE A 583 38.23 1.11 -15.78
N ILE A 584 38.12 2.37 -16.21
CA ILE A 584 37.09 2.88 -17.12
C ILE A 584 37.70 3.75 -18.24
N TYR A 585 36.91 4.07 -19.27
CA TYR A 585 37.30 4.92 -20.39
C TYR A 585 36.40 6.18 -20.44
N ILE A 586 36.99 7.36 -20.65
CA ILE A 586 36.33 8.67 -20.51
C ILE A 586 36.72 9.58 -21.69
N SER A 587 35.79 10.38 -22.20
CA SER A 587 36.02 11.36 -23.29
C SER A 587 35.82 12.79 -22.79
N PRO A 588 36.80 13.71 -22.92
CA PRO A 588 36.65 15.10 -22.50
C PRO A 588 36.05 16.00 -23.59
N SER A 589 35.29 17.01 -23.15
CA SER A 589 34.87 18.25 -23.86
C SER A 589 33.71 18.22 -24.87
N ALA A 590 32.66 19.00 -24.55
CA ALA A 590 31.81 19.76 -25.49
C ALA A 590 31.22 21.01 -24.78
N PRO A 591 30.86 22.13 -25.46
CA PRO A 591 30.66 23.44 -24.82
C PRO A 591 29.21 23.97 -24.78
N ARG A 592 28.98 25.04 -23.98
CA ARG A 592 27.72 25.82 -23.89
C ARG A 592 27.36 26.59 -25.18
N PRO A 593 26.09 26.58 -25.62
CA PRO A 593 25.51 27.55 -26.57
C PRO A 593 24.44 28.48 -25.92
N GLY A 594 24.02 29.52 -26.66
CA GLY A 594 23.03 30.53 -26.26
C GLY A 594 21.60 30.30 -26.80
N PRO A 595 20.68 31.29 -26.66
CA PRO A 595 19.23 31.04 -26.67
C PRO A 595 18.49 31.17 -28.02
N ALA A 596 17.33 30.49 -28.07
CA ALA A 596 16.12 30.74 -28.87
C ALA A 596 16.14 30.62 -30.41
N THR A 597 15.45 29.60 -30.94
CA THR A 597 14.18 29.73 -31.71
C THR A 597 13.54 28.35 -31.94
N ALA A 598 12.27 28.30 -32.38
CA ALA A 598 11.40 27.12 -32.23
C ALA A 598 11.33 26.18 -33.47
N SER A 599 11.24 24.87 -33.23
CA SER A 599 10.38 23.93 -33.98
C SER A 599 10.35 22.53 -33.33
N SER A 600 9.15 21.94 -33.24
CA SER A 600 8.90 20.55 -32.84
C SER A 600 8.94 19.62 -34.10
N PRO A 601 8.74 18.28 -34.01
CA PRO A 601 8.52 17.39 -32.84
C PRO A 601 9.33 16.06 -32.87
N SER A 602 8.97 15.10 -31.99
CA SER A 602 9.03 13.62 -32.18
C SER A 602 10.00 12.80 -31.30
N ASN A 603 9.48 12.35 -30.16
CA ASN A 603 9.45 10.97 -29.63
C ASN A 603 10.65 9.99 -29.80
N ALA A 604 11.16 9.62 -28.63
CA ALA A 604 11.28 8.23 -28.12
C ALA A 604 12.23 7.22 -28.79
N SER A 605 13.22 6.79 -28.00
CA SER A 605 13.90 5.50 -28.15
C SER A 605 13.28 4.42 -27.27
N SER A 606 12.98 3.29 -27.91
CA SER A 606 12.89 1.91 -27.39
C SER A 606 13.33 1.61 -25.94
N ASN A 607 12.47 0.91 -25.20
CA ASN A 607 12.82 0.03 -24.08
C ASN A 607 13.71 -1.17 -24.53
N GLU A 608 14.40 -1.82 -23.57
CA GLU A 608 14.12 -3.23 -23.21
C GLU A 608 14.89 -3.72 -21.95
N SER A 609 14.11 -4.15 -20.93
CA SER A 609 14.06 -5.49 -20.31
C SER A 609 15.37 -6.26 -19.98
N GLU A 610 15.69 -6.48 -18.69
CA GLU A 610 15.42 -7.71 -17.88
C GLU A 610 16.46 -8.86 -18.12
N ILE A 611 16.43 -10.09 -17.59
CA ILE A 611 15.41 -10.91 -16.89
C ILE A 611 16.04 -11.82 -15.80
N THR A 612 15.22 -12.33 -14.86
CA THR A 612 15.37 -13.63 -14.10
C THR A 612 16.49 -13.84 -13.06
N LYS A 613 16.37 -14.74 -12.05
CA LYS A 613 15.28 -15.34 -11.20
C LYS A 613 15.92 -16.40 -10.28
N VAL A 614 15.34 -16.68 -9.10
CA VAL A 614 14.98 -18.02 -8.53
C VAL A 614 14.80 -17.95 -6.98
N SER A 615 13.91 -18.79 -6.45
CA SER A 615 13.29 -18.78 -5.12
C SER A 615 14.12 -19.40 -3.98
N HIS A 616 13.72 -19.16 -2.72
CA HIS A 616 13.40 -20.22 -1.73
C HIS A 616 12.54 -19.69 -0.56
N SER A 617 12.15 -20.58 0.38
CA SER A 617 10.88 -20.55 1.13
C SER A 617 10.88 -19.99 2.57
N SER A 618 9.69 -19.52 2.99
CA SER A 618 9.05 -19.60 4.33
C SER A 618 9.71 -18.96 5.57
N LEU A 619 9.00 -18.02 6.22
CA LEU A 619 8.35 -18.24 7.54
C LEU A 619 7.41 -17.05 7.93
N LEU A 620 6.65 -17.23 9.02
CA LEU A 620 5.57 -16.34 9.50
C LEU A 620 6.07 -14.99 10.06
N GLN A 621 5.37 -13.89 9.77
CA GLN A 621 5.36 -12.66 10.59
C GLN A 621 4.15 -11.77 10.25
N ARG A 622 3.44 -11.30 11.28
CA ARG A 622 2.18 -10.52 11.18
C ARG A 622 2.49 -9.08 10.76
N GLN A 623 2.59 -8.81 9.46
CA GLN A 623 2.91 -7.47 8.95
C GLN A 623 1.72 -6.51 9.09
N VAL A 624 1.93 -5.40 9.80
CA VAL A 624 1.14 -4.17 9.61
C VAL A 624 1.45 -3.63 8.23
N SER A 625 0.44 -3.58 7.36
CA SER A 625 0.55 -3.11 5.98
C SER A 625 0.14 -1.64 5.88
N LEU A 626 1.00 -0.82 5.26
CA LEU A 626 0.58 0.48 4.72
C LEU A 626 0.42 0.33 3.23
N SER A 627 -0.76 0.66 2.72
CA SER A 627 -1.01 0.76 1.29
C SER A 627 -0.36 2.02 0.73
N TYR A 628 0.95 1.94 0.51
CA TYR A 628 1.62 2.62 -0.61
C TYR A 628 1.92 1.54 -1.67
N PRO A 629 0.94 1.20 -2.54
CA PRO A 629 1.16 0.26 -3.62
C PRO A 629 2.25 0.74 -4.56
N ILE A 630 3.12 -0.16 -4.97
CA ILE A 630 4.29 0.16 -5.81
C ILE A 630 3.95 0.03 -7.31
N GLU A 631 2.70 -0.31 -7.64
CA GLU A 631 2.18 -0.32 -9.00
C GLU A 631 1.89 1.11 -9.50
N TYR A 632 1.71 2.09 -8.60
CA TYR A 632 1.81 3.55 -8.87
C TYR A 632 3.13 3.99 -9.54
N PHE A 633 4.13 3.11 -9.62
CA PHE A 633 5.40 3.35 -10.30
C PHE A 633 5.56 2.42 -11.53
N PRO A 634 4.67 2.48 -12.55
CA PRO A 634 4.70 1.55 -13.69
C PRO A 634 5.95 1.74 -14.56
N HIS A 635 6.48 2.97 -14.59
CA HIS A 635 7.69 3.38 -15.30
C HIS A 635 9.00 2.82 -14.70
N LEU A 636 8.99 2.32 -13.46
CA LEU A 636 10.19 1.75 -12.82
C LEU A 636 10.47 0.32 -13.28
N SER A 637 11.75 -0.05 -13.37
CA SER A 637 12.12 -1.43 -13.68
C SER A 637 11.72 -2.40 -12.55
N PRO A 638 11.52 -3.71 -12.82
CA PRO A 638 11.17 -4.69 -11.77
C PRO A 638 12.16 -4.73 -10.60
N LEU A 639 13.45 -4.46 -10.85
CA LEU A 639 14.48 -4.39 -9.80
C LEU A 639 14.28 -3.16 -8.89
N HIS A 640 13.85 -2.03 -9.45
CA HIS A 640 13.53 -0.82 -8.70
C HIS A 640 12.26 -1.03 -7.87
N ARG A 641 11.19 -1.58 -8.46
CA ARG A 641 9.95 -1.91 -7.73
C ARG A 641 10.20 -2.88 -6.58
N SER A 642 10.95 -3.98 -6.79
CA SER A 642 11.30 -4.92 -5.71
C SER A 642 12.22 -4.30 -4.63
N GLY A 643 13.03 -3.29 -5.00
CA GLY A 643 13.81 -2.49 -4.05
C GLY A 643 12.93 -1.61 -3.17
N LEU A 644 11.96 -0.91 -3.76
CA LEU A 644 10.99 -0.08 -3.02
C LEU A 644 10.04 -0.92 -2.15
N GLN A 645 9.64 -2.10 -2.62
CA GLN A 645 8.83 -3.04 -1.83
C GLN A 645 9.56 -3.48 -0.56
N TYR A 646 10.85 -3.84 -0.68
CA TYR A 646 11.65 -4.18 0.48
C TYR A 646 11.99 -2.96 1.37
N PHE A 647 11.96 -1.76 0.80
CA PHE A 647 12.08 -0.52 1.57
C PHE A 647 10.87 -0.35 2.51
N THR A 648 9.65 -0.39 1.97
CA THR A 648 8.39 -0.20 2.74
C THR A 648 8.06 -1.38 3.64
N GLU A 649 8.22 -2.63 3.18
CA GLU A 649 7.84 -3.82 3.95
C GLU A 649 8.73 -4.09 5.17
N ARG A 650 10.03 -3.73 5.08
CA ARG A 650 11.08 -4.16 6.03
C ARG A 650 12.06 -3.04 6.42
N THR A 651 12.59 -2.28 5.47
CA THR A 651 13.74 -1.37 5.74
C THR A 651 13.35 -0.17 6.61
N VAL A 652 12.23 0.52 6.31
CA VAL A 652 11.80 1.67 7.12
C VAL A 652 11.36 1.24 8.52
N LYS A 653 10.81 0.03 8.67
CA LYS A 653 10.37 -0.49 9.98
C LYS A 653 11.54 -0.66 10.96
N ALA A 654 12.72 -1.04 10.46
CA ALA A 654 13.95 -1.09 11.26
C ALA A 654 14.51 0.29 11.65
N LEU A 655 14.14 1.35 10.91
CA LEU A 655 14.57 2.74 11.15
C LEU A 655 13.58 3.56 11.99
N ALA A 656 12.28 3.23 11.93
CA ALA A 656 11.23 3.96 12.61
C ALA A 656 10.98 3.41 14.04
N PRO A 657 10.99 4.24 15.09
CA PRO A 657 10.68 3.83 16.46
C PRO A 657 9.18 3.62 16.74
N HIS A 658 8.28 3.89 15.77
CA HIS A 658 6.83 3.81 15.94
C HIS A 658 6.10 3.66 14.59
N PRO A 659 4.91 3.01 14.51
CA PRO A 659 4.14 2.91 13.28
C PRO A 659 3.83 4.25 12.61
N GLN A 660 3.54 5.31 13.37
CA GLN A 660 3.23 6.63 12.81
C GLN A 660 4.47 7.34 12.25
N VAL A 661 5.66 7.07 12.79
CA VAL A 661 6.93 7.52 12.19
C VAL A 661 7.19 6.78 10.88
N PHE A 662 6.82 5.51 10.79
CA PHE A 662 6.87 4.72 9.55
C PHE A 662 5.87 5.25 8.49
N GLU A 663 4.64 5.61 8.90
CA GLU A 663 3.64 6.29 8.07
C GLU A 663 4.15 7.62 7.52
N GLU A 664 4.59 8.55 8.38
CA GLU A 664 5.03 9.89 7.96
C GLU A 664 6.33 9.81 7.12
N THR A 665 7.24 8.87 7.42
CA THR A 665 8.41 8.60 6.57
C THR A 665 8.01 8.11 5.18
N CYS A 666 7.06 7.18 5.06
CA CYS A 666 6.57 6.73 3.76
C CYS A 666 5.86 7.86 3.02
N THR A 667 5.01 8.61 3.72
CA THR A 667 4.21 9.72 3.17
C THR A 667 5.08 10.83 2.58
N LEU A 668 6.16 11.22 3.26
CA LEU A 668 7.02 12.32 2.83
C LEU A 668 8.14 11.88 1.88
N ILE A 669 8.69 10.67 2.01
CA ILE A 669 9.82 10.21 1.19
C ILE A 669 9.37 9.55 -0.14
N LEU A 670 8.31 8.74 -0.16
CA LEU A 670 7.93 8.00 -1.37
C LEU A 670 7.49 8.88 -2.56
N PRO A 671 6.77 10.02 -2.36
CA PRO A 671 6.50 10.94 -3.46
C PRO A 671 7.77 11.59 -4.03
N MET A 672 8.72 11.97 -3.17
CA MET A 672 10.02 12.47 -3.63
C MET A 672 10.83 11.39 -4.38
N VAL A 673 10.72 10.12 -3.98
CA VAL A 673 11.36 8.97 -4.66
C VAL A 673 10.83 8.81 -6.09
N ALA A 674 9.55 9.10 -6.36
CA ALA A 674 8.98 8.98 -7.71
C ALA A 674 9.65 9.92 -8.72
N PHE A 675 9.98 11.14 -8.30
CA PHE A 675 10.41 12.23 -9.19
C PHE A 675 11.90 12.62 -9.06
N ASN A 676 12.66 11.94 -8.20
CA ASN A 676 14.09 12.20 -8.01
C ASN A 676 14.95 10.93 -8.09
N ASP A 677 15.65 10.74 -9.22
CA ASP A 677 16.53 9.58 -9.44
C ASP A 677 17.62 9.43 -8.37
N ALA A 678 18.24 10.52 -7.91
CA ALA A 678 19.29 10.44 -6.88
C ALA A 678 18.76 9.82 -5.58
N LEU A 679 17.56 10.23 -5.16
CA LEU A 679 16.86 9.67 -4.00
C LEU A 679 16.35 8.24 -4.25
N LEU A 680 15.80 7.95 -5.43
CA LEU A 680 15.34 6.63 -5.84
C LEU A 680 16.46 5.58 -5.79
N GLN A 681 17.58 5.84 -6.47
CA GLN A 681 18.72 4.93 -6.50
C GLN A 681 19.34 4.80 -5.09
N GLY A 682 19.28 5.86 -4.26
CA GLY A 682 19.73 5.85 -2.86
C GLY A 682 18.82 5.01 -1.95
N THR A 683 17.51 5.11 -2.14
CA THR A 683 16.49 4.34 -1.38
C THR A 683 16.61 2.85 -1.68
N ILE A 684 16.82 2.49 -2.94
CA ILE A 684 17.10 1.11 -3.35
C ILE A 684 18.46 0.63 -2.84
N ALA A 685 19.48 1.50 -2.77
CA ALA A 685 20.76 1.17 -2.14
C ALA A 685 20.58 0.86 -0.64
N LEU A 686 19.80 1.66 0.09
CA LEU A 686 19.53 1.46 1.52
C LEU A 686 18.76 0.15 1.77
N ALA A 687 17.73 -0.12 0.96
CA ALA A 687 17.02 -1.40 0.97
C ALA A 687 17.96 -2.59 0.65
N ALA A 688 18.91 -2.41 -0.27
CA ALA A 688 19.90 -3.42 -0.61
C ALA A 688 20.94 -3.65 0.51
N VAL A 689 21.33 -2.60 1.24
CA VAL A 689 22.20 -2.68 2.42
C VAL A 689 21.50 -3.43 3.55
N HIS A 690 20.24 -3.09 3.86
CA HIS A 690 19.45 -3.80 4.87
C HIS A 690 19.26 -5.28 4.53
N ARG A 691 19.01 -5.61 3.25
CA ARG A 691 18.92 -7.01 2.80
C ARG A 691 20.23 -7.79 2.96
N LEU A 692 21.39 -7.14 2.97
CA LEU A 692 22.71 -7.81 3.11
C LEU A 692 22.87 -8.53 4.45
N ALA A 693 22.27 -8.03 5.53
CA ALA A 693 22.22 -8.72 6.83
C ALA A 693 21.51 -10.09 6.76
N SER A 694 20.51 -10.23 5.88
CA SER A 694 19.73 -11.46 5.72
C SER A 694 20.44 -12.53 4.87
N CYS A 695 21.53 -12.19 4.19
CA CYS A 695 22.25 -13.12 3.30
C CYS A 695 23.04 -14.17 4.10
N LYS A 696 22.79 -15.45 3.84
CA LYS A 696 23.33 -16.58 4.62
C LYS A 696 24.63 -17.14 4.07
N THR A 697 24.82 -17.07 2.75
CA THR A 697 26.00 -17.59 2.04
C THR A 697 26.94 -16.48 1.56
N THR A 698 28.20 -16.85 1.31
CA THR A 698 29.21 -15.93 0.77
C THR A 698 28.86 -15.43 -0.62
N ASP A 699 28.27 -16.28 -1.47
CA ASP A 699 27.89 -15.93 -2.84
C ASP A 699 26.70 -14.96 -2.88
N GLU A 700 25.68 -15.17 -2.03
CA GLU A 700 24.58 -14.21 -1.84
C GLU A 700 25.11 -12.85 -1.38
N ARG A 701 26.01 -12.82 -0.39
CA ARG A 701 26.62 -11.58 0.12
C ARG A 701 27.43 -10.88 -0.97
N ALA A 702 28.23 -11.61 -1.75
CA ALA A 702 29.01 -11.04 -2.85
C ALA A 702 28.11 -10.44 -3.94
N ALA A 703 27.05 -11.14 -4.33
CA ALA A 703 26.07 -10.63 -5.30
C ALA A 703 25.32 -9.40 -4.77
N GLN A 704 24.86 -9.43 -3.52
CA GLN A 704 24.12 -8.34 -2.89
C GLN A 704 25.00 -7.09 -2.68
N SER A 705 26.27 -7.25 -2.32
CA SER A 705 27.24 -6.14 -2.24
C SER A 705 27.50 -5.47 -3.59
N LEU A 706 27.45 -6.21 -4.71
CA LEU A 706 27.51 -5.62 -6.06
C LEU A 706 26.25 -4.82 -6.40
N VAL A 707 25.07 -5.24 -5.92
CA VAL A 707 23.83 -4.47 -6.04
C VAL A 707 23.93 -3.16 -5.24
N VAL A 708 24.35 -3.23 -3.97
CA VAL A 708 24.59 -2.06 -3.11
C VAL A 708 25.53 -1.06 -3.79
N ALA A 709 26.75 -1.48 -4.15
CA ALA A 709 27.74 -0.59 -4.78
C ALA A 709 27.24 -0.01 -6.12
N GLY A 710 26.48 -0.79 -6.91
CA GLY A 710 25.89 -0.34 -8.16
C GLY A 710 24.85 0.77 -7.97
N PHE A 711 23.96 0.66 -6.99
CA PHE A 711 22.94 1.67 -6.70
C PHE A 711 23.52 2.91 -5.99
N GLN A 712 24.43 2.74 -5.03
CA GLN A 712 25.15 3.86 -4.40
C GLN A 712 25.92 4.70 -5.44
N ALA A 713 26.63 4.06 -6.37
CA ALA A 713 27.39 4.77 -7.40
C ALA A 713 26.51 5.54 -8.39
N ARG A 714 25.28 5.07 -8.66
CA ARG A 714 24.28 5.79 -9.46
C ARG A 714 23.72 6.98 -8.69
N SER A 715 23.24 6.75 -7.47
CA SER A 715 22.70 7.77 -6.58
C SER A 715 23.70 8.91 -6.36
N SER A 716 24.95 8.61 -6.01
CA SER A 716 26.01 9.61 -5.83
C SER A 716 26.32 10.40 -7.11
N ARG A 717 26.34 9.75 -8.28
CA ARG A 717 26.56 10.45 -9.57
C ARG A 717 25.39 11.38 -9.89
N SER A 718 24.17 10.89 -9.75
CA SER A 718 22.92 11.63 -9.98
C SER A 718 22.84 12.84 -9.04
N LEU A 719 23.15 12.66 -7.75
CA LEU A 719 23.25 13.72 -6.75
C LEU A 719 24.29 14.79 -7.13
N CYS A 720 25.53 14.40 -7.46
CA CYS A 720 26.58 15.35 -7.85
C CYS A 720 26.26 16.10 -9.14
N GLN A 721 25.66 15.43 -10.13
CA GLN A 721 25.21 16.08 -11.37
C GLN A 721 24.10 17.10 -11.07
N ARG A 722 23.02 16.66 -10.41
CA ARG A 722 21.86 17.52 -10.15
C ARG A 722 22.20 18.70 -9.24
N LEU A 723 23.09 18.54 -8.25
CA LEU A 723 23.61 19.66 -7.46
C LEU A 723 24.41 20.69 -8.28
N SER A 724 25.07 20.25 -9.35
CA SER A 724 25.81 21.12 -10.28
C SER A 724 24.90 21.85 -11.29
N GLU A 725 23.66 21.36 -11.43
CA GLU A 725 22.61 21.87 -12.33
C GLU A 725 21.45 22.55 -11.55
N CYS A 726 21.59 22.73 -10.24
CA CYS A 726 20.51 23.16 -9.34
C CYS A 726 20.38 24.69 -9.28
N ASP A 727 19.78 25.28 -10.31
CA ASP A 727 19.42 26.71 -10.34
C ASP A 727 18.20 27.03 -9.44
N ASP A 728 17.28 26.09 -9.30
CA ASP A 728 16.12 26.14 -8.41
C ASP A 728 16.50 25.65 -7.00
N ASP A 729 16.21 26.44 -5.96
CA ASP A 729 16.50 26.08 -4.57
C ASP A 729 15.46 25.12 -3.95
N GLN A 730 14.25 24.99 -4.48
CA GLN A 730 13.25 24.06 -3.94
C GLN A 730 13.58 22.60 -4.29
N GLN A 731 14.26 22.37 -5.43
CA GLN A 731 14.82 21.07 -5.81
C GLN A 731 15.93 20.57 -4.86
N LEU A 732 16.45 21.40 -3.96
CA LEU A 732 17.40 20.98 -2.92
C LEU A 732 16.78 20.04 -1.88
N ILE A 733 15.45 20.04 -1.68
CA ILE A 733 14.79 19.23 -0.64
C ILE A 733 14.89 17.72 -0.96
N PRO A 734 14.52 17.22 -2.16
CA PRO A 734 14.82 15.85 -2.58
C PRO A 734 16.31 15.50 -2.62
N LEU A 735 17.20 16.46 -2.93
CA LEU A 735 18.65 16.23 -2.94
C LEU A 735 19.24 16.11 -1.53
N LEU A 736 18.67 16.82 -0.54
CA LEU A 736 18.97 16.63 0.88
C LEU A 736 18.54 15.23 1.35
N ALA A 737 17.35 14.77 0.95
CA ALA A 737 16.89 13.40 1.21
C ALA A 737 17.83 12.36 0.58
N ALA A 738 18.28 12.56 -0.67
CA ALA A 738 19.24 11.67 -1.33
C ALA A 738 20.59 11.62 -0.60
N ALA A 739 21.14 12.79 -0.21
CA ALA A 739 22.37 12.88 0.55
C ALA A 739 22.26 12.23 1.95
N ARG A 740 21.12 12.40 2.62
CA ARG A 740 20.81 11.73 3.90
C ARG A 740 20.73 10.21 3.74
N THR A 741 20.06 9.72 2.69
CA THR A 741 19.90 8.29 2.42
C THR A 741 21.25 7.62 2.12
N LEU A 742 22.10 8.26 1.31
CA LEU A 742 23.47 7.79 1.03
C LEU A 742 24.35 7.74 2.29
N PHE A 743 24.21 8.70 3.20
CA PHE A 743 24.87 8.64 4.51
C PHE A 743 24.46 7.37 5.28
N ILE A 744 23.16 7.05 5.36
CA ILE A 744 22.70 5.86 6.10
C ILE A 744 23.23 4.59 5.43
N CYS A 745 23.29 4.52 4.09
CA CYS A 745 23.89 3.41 3.36
C CYS A 745 25.35 3.13 3.80
N GLU A 746 26.18 4.18 3.95
CA GLU A 746 27.58 4.04 4.36
C GLU A 746 27.78 3.78 5.86
N VAL A 747 26.82 4.16 6.71
CA VAL A 747 26.81 3.86 8.16
C VAL A 747 26.32 2.43 8.45
N PHE A 748 25.41 1.92 7.62
CA PHE A 748 24.89 0.54 7.69
C PHE A 748 25.64 -0.45 6.77
N ALA A 749 26.68 0.00 6.07
CA ALA A 749 27.53 -0.88 5.26
C ALA A 749 28.21 -1.96 6.13
N SER A 750 28.51 -3.13 5.54
CA SER A 750 29.25 -4.21 6.22
C SER A 750 30.68 -3.81 6.64
N GLU A 751 31.22 -2.75 6.03
CA GLU A 751 32.49 -2.12 6.37
C GLU A 751 32.28 -0.59 6.40
N PRO A 752 31.74 -0.03 7.49
CA PRO A 752 31.40 1.39 7.56
C PRO A 752 32.69 2.23 7.67
N SER A 753 32.76 3.31 6.88
CA SER A 753 33.99 4.09 6.70
C SER A 753 33.75 5.57 6.98
N ALA A 754 34.43 6.12 7.98
CA ALA A 754 34.34 7.54 8.37
C ALA A 754 34.53 8.49 7.17
N ASP A 755 35.53 8.23 6.33
CA ASP A 755 35.82 9.04 5.14
C ASP A 755 34.70 9.04 4.09
N ARG A 756 33.82 8.02 4.07
CA ARG A 756 32.72 7.90 3.10
C ARG A 756 31.44 8.52 3.65
N TRP A 757 30.97 8.08 4.81
CA TRP A 757 29.73 8.65 5.38
C TRP A 757 29.89 10.14 5.69
N SER A 758 31.08 10.59 6.10
CA SER A 758 31.29 12.01 6.44
C SER A 758 31.32 12.94 5.20
N VAL A 759 31.53 12.42 3.99
CA VAL A 759 31.33 13.20 2.75
C VAL A 759 29.83 13.44 2.52
N HIS A 760 29.00 12.40 2.64
CA HIS A 760 27.54 12.54 2.51
C HIS A 760 26.95 13.40 3.64
N PHE A 761 27.47 13.30 4.87
CA PHE A 761 27.08 14.18 5.98
C PHE A 761 27.43 15.65 5.71
N ARG A 762 28.67 15.96 5.33
CA ARG A 762 29.09 17.34 5.00
C ARG A 762 28.30 17.90 3.81
N GLY A 763 27.99 17.06 2.80
CA GLY A 763 27.12 17.41 1.69
C GLY A 763 25.71 17.80 2.14
N ALA A 764 25.04 16.97 2.94
CA ALA A 764 23.73 17.27 3.53
C ALA A 764 23.76 18.56 4.37
N ARG A 765 24.81 18.78 5.17
CA ARG A 765 24.99 20.00 5.97
C ARG A 765 25.12 21.24 5.08
N GLY A 766 25.89 21.18 4.00
CA GLY A 766 26.03 22.27 3.03
C GLY A 766 24.73 22.60 2.27
N ILE A 767 23.90 21.59 1.97
CA ILE A 767 22.56 21.82 1.39
C ILE A 767 21.66 22.57 2.39
N ILE A 768 21.67 22.18 3.67
CA ILE A 768 20.92 22.88 4.72
C ILE A 768 21.41 24.33 4.90
N SER A 769 22.72 24.58 4.81
CA SER A 769 23.26 25.96 4.80
C SER A 769 22.66 26.77 3.63
N ARG A 770 22.74 26.27 2.39
CA ARG A 770 22.16 26.97 1.22
C ARG A 770 20.65 27.24 1.37
N LEU A 771 19.88 26.27 1.89
CA LEU A 771 18.45 26.44 2.18
C LEU A 771 18.18 27.51 3.24
N ARG A 772 19.08 27.66 4.22
CA ARG A 772 18.99 28.67 5.29
C ARG A 772 19.36 30.07 4.79
N ASP A 773 20.43 30.17 3.99
CA ASP A 773 20.88 31.43 3.37
C ASP A 773 19.84 32.00 2.40
N LYS A 774 19.01 31.12 1.80
CA LYS A 774 17.87 31.48 0.94
C LYS A 774 16.55 31.69 1.71
N SER A 775 16.56 31.71 3.05
CA SER A 775 15.38 31.89 3.92
C SER A 775 14.26 30.85 3.79
N ILE A 776 14.41 29.79 3.00
CA ILE A 776 13.40 28.72 2.82
C ILE A 776 13.11 28.02 4.16
N VAL A 777 14.11 27.94 5.04
CA VAL A 777 14.00 27.40 6.41
C VAL A 777 13.08 28.23 7.33
N GLN A 778 12.65 29.44 6.94
CA GLN A 778 11.72 30.25 7.73
C GLN A 778 10.26 29.75 7.63
N ASN A 779 9.85 29.30 6.44
CA ASN A 779 8.54 28.67 6.18
C ASN A 779 8.75 27.27 5.56
N PRO A 780 9.24 26.28 6.34
CA PRO A 780 9.63 24.99 5.80
C PRO A 780 8.41 24.10 5.50
N THR A 781 8.42 23.44 4.34
CA THR A 781 7.48 22.38 3.98
C THR A 781 7.60 21.18 4.92
N ASP A 782 6.62 20.29 4.92
CA ASP A 782 6.57 19.14 5.82
C ASP A 782 7.75 18.18 5.60
N GLU A 783 8.16 17.96 4.35
CA GLU A 783 9.33 17.15 3.99
C GLU A 783 10.62 17.79 4.52
N LEU A 784 10.78 19.11 4.36
CA LEU A 784 11.95 19.83 4.88
C LEU A 784 11.98 19.79 6.42
N ARG A 785 10.83 19.93 7.08
CA ARG A 785 10.70 19.88 8.54
C ARG A 785 11.06 18.48 9.09
N PHE A 786 10.61 17.43 8.41
CA PHE A 786 10.99 16.03 8.69
C PHE A 786 12.49 15.79 8.47
N LEU A 787 13.03 16.18 7.31
CA LEU A 787 14.45 16.02 6.98
C LEU A 787 15.37 16.79 7.95
N MET A 788 14.95 17.96 8.42
CA MET A 788 15.68 18.72 9.45
C MET A 788 15.67 18.00 10.81
N ARG A 789 14.51 17.51 11.29
CA ARG A 789 14.43 16.72 12.53
C ARG A 789 15.36 15.49 12.50
N TRP A 790 15.37 14.75 11.38
CA TRP A 790 16.23 13.58 11.20
C TRP A 790 17.72 13.94 11.03
N PHE A 791 18.03 15.09 10.40
CA PHE A 791 19.38 15.63 10.35
C PHE A 791 19.89 15.98 11.75
N ASP A 792 19.11 16.69 12.57
CA ASP A 792 19.45 17.09 13.93
C ASP A 792 19.75 15.89 14.85
N MET A 793 18.92 14.84 14.76
CA MET A 793 19.17 13.56 15.44
C MET A 793 20.56 13.02 15.07
N THR A 794 20.86 12.98 13.77
CA THR A 794 22.09 12.40 13.25
C THR A 794 23.32 13.25 13.60
N GLU A 795 23.22 14.58 13.56
CA GLU A 795 24.30 15.50 13.93
C GLU A 795 24.70 15.34 15.40
N SER A 796 23.74 15.10 16.30
CA SER A 796 24.00 14.86 17.73
C SER A 796 24.80 13.58 18.03
N LEU A 797 24.99 12.68 17.06
CA LEU A 797 25.82 11.47 17.20
C LEU A 797 27.12 11.55 16.41
N VAL A 798 27.06 12.14 15.20
CA VAL A 798 28.22 12.31 14.31
C VAL A 798 29.33 13.11 14.97
N CYS A 799 29.02 14.16 15.73
CA CYS A 799 29.99 14.99 16.45
C CYS A 799 30.80 14.22 17.51
N HIS A 800 30.31 13.08 18.02
CA HIS A 800 31.03 12.22 18.96
C HIS A 800 32.00 11.23 18.30
N SER A 801 31.94 11.09 16.97
CA SER A 801 32.75 10.17 16.16
C SER A 801 33.72 10.89 15.21
N MET A 802 33.45 12.17 14.91
CA MET A 802 34.26 13.03 14.06
C MET A 802 34.28 14.44 14.67
N SER A 803 35.30 14.74 15.48
CA SER A 803 35.34 15.97 16.28
C SER A 803 35.45 17.24 15.43
N ASP A 804 35.91 17.16 14.17
CA ASP A 804 35.90 18.28 13.21
C ASP A 804 34.48 18.68 12.75
N LEU A 805 33.48 17.84 13.05
CA LEU A 805 32.07 18.11 12.75
C LEU A 805 31.31 18.73 13.93
N ALA A 806 31.92 18.83 15.12
CA ALA A 806 31.34 19.49 16.29
C ALA A 806 31.11 21.00 16.06
N PRO A 807 30.10 21.61 16.71
CA PRO A 807 29.82 23.04 16.54
C PRO A 807 30.88 23.91 17.22
N HIS A 808 31.29 25.01 16.58
CA HIS A 808 32.25 25.97 17.14
C HIS A 808 31.64 26.94 18.17
N GLN A 809 30.31 26.97 18.30
CA GLN A 809 29.55 27.81 19.22
C GLN A 809 28.70 26.93 20.14
N THR A 810 28.44 27.41 21.35
CA THR A 810 27.60 26.74 22.35
C THR A 810 26.22 26.40 21.77
N ALA A 811 25.81 25.13 21.90
CA ALA A 811 24.54 24.62 21.38
C ALA A 811 23.36 24.79 22.35
N LEU A 812 23.63 25.25 23.58
CA LEU A 812 22.68 25.47 24.65
C LEU A 812 22.37 26.97 24.85
N PRO A 813 21.16 27.34 25.32
CA PRO A 813 20.80 28.74 25.59
C PRO A 813 21.54 29.28 26.82
N SER A 814 22.02 30.53 26.72
CA SER A 814 22.53 31.28 27.87
C SER A 814 21.37 31.75 28.76
N PRO A 815 21.59 32.00 30.06
CA PRO A 815 20.56 32.57 30.95
C PRO A 815 19.98 33.90 30.45
N SER A 816 20.77 34.67 29.70
CA SER A 816 20.37 35.94 29.06
C SER A 816 19.63 35.79 27.71
N THR A 817 19.47 34.57 27.20
CA THR A 817 18.80 34.28 25.91
C THR A 817 17.66 33.28 26.03
N GLN A 818 17.14 33.04 27.24
CA GLN A 818 15.82 32.42 27.40
C GLN A 818 14.77 33.28 26.70
N LYS A 819 14.13 32.72 25.66
CA LYS A 819 12.86 33.24 25.15
C LYS A 819 11.77 33.06 26.22
N SER A 820 10.69 33.81 26.08
CA SER A 820 9.49 33.69 26.94
C SER A 820 9.10 32.24 27.15
N GLU A 821 8.73 31.91 28.38
CA GLU A 821 8.07 30.66 28.74
C GLU A 821 6.78 30.53 27.90
N ASP A 822 6.57 29.37 27.26
CA ASP A 822 5.25 28.85 26.80
C ASP A 822 5.38 27.53 25.99
N GLU A 823 6.50 27.23 25.32
CA GLU A 823 6.66 25.94 24.61
C GLU A 823 6.71 24.74 25.59
N PRO A 824 5.77 23.79 25.53
CA PRO A 824 5.76 22.64 26.45
C PRO A 824 6.84 21.63 26.08
N VAL A 825 7.58 21.13 27.09
CA VAL A 825 8.58 20.08 26.88
C VAL A 825 7.92 18.72 26.70
N PHE A 826 8.30 18.01 25.64
CA PHE A 826 7.80 16.68 25.31
C PHE A 826 8.92 15.73 24.86
N ILE A 827 8.66 14.42 24.98
CA ILE A 827 9.45 13.38 24.32
C ILE A 827 9.07 13.38 22.84
N ASP A 828 10.04 13.63 21.97
CA ASP A 828 9.84 13.65 20.53
C ASP A 828 9.80 12.19 20.01
N MET A 829 8.70 11.83 19.34
CA MET A 829 8.49 10.44 18.91
C MET A 829 9.48 9.97 17.84
N TYR A 830 10.12 10.87 17.10
CA TYR A 830 11.20 10.55 16.16
C TYR A 830 12.52 10.23 16.86
N LEU A 831 12.79 10.91 17.98
CA LEU A 831 14.08 10.85 18.68
C LEU A 831 14.07 9.85 19.86
N ALA A 832 12.87 9.44 20.28
CA ALA A 832 12.58 8.71 21.51
C ALA A 832 13.24 9.31 22.78
N ARG A 833 13.37 10.64 22.79
CA ARG A 833 13.94 11.47 23.87
C ARG A 833 13.47 12.93 23.73
N THR A 834 13.66 13.75 24.75
CA THR A 834 13.37 15.19 24.70
C THR A 834 14.33 15.94 23.76
N ARG A 835 13.88 17.05 23.16
CA ARG A 835 14.66 17.79 22.13
C ARG A 835 15.85 18.58 22.70
N ASP A 836 15.80 18.97 23.97
CA ASP A 836 16.88 19.64 24.70
C ASP A 836 18.17 18.81 24.80
N LEU A 837 18.04 17.48 24.91
CA LEU A 837 19.17 16.54 24.92
C LEU A 837 19.99 16.59 23.61
N LEU A 838 19.41 17.00 22.48
CA LEU A 838 20.18 17.23 21.24
C LEU A 838 21.25 18.31 21.43
N GLY A 839 20.91 19.38 22.14
CA GLY A 839 21.84 20.45 22.51
C GLY A 839 22.93 19.93 23.44
N VAL A 840 22.57 19.12 24.44
CA VAL A 840 23.51 18.50 25.39
C VAL A 840 24.56 17.65 24.66
N PHE A 841 24.17 16.75 23.75
CA PHE A 841 25.14 15.93 23.00
C PHE A 841 26.04 16.78 22.08
N LYS A 842 25.47 17.75 21.35
CA LYS A 842 26.25 18.70 20.53
C LYS A 842 27.25 19.51 21.39
N GLU A 843 26.88 19.86 22.61
CA GLU A 843 27.72 20.61 23.56
C GLU A 843 28.84 19.76 24.18
N ILE A 844 28.55 18.50 24.56
CA ILE A 844 29.57 17.54 25.01
C ILE A 844 30.66 17.38 23.94
N ALA A 845 30.28 17.33 22.66
CA ALA A 845 31.23 17.25 21.56
C ALA A 845 32.05 18.54 21.37
N ARG A 846 31.45 19.73 21.54
CA ARG A 846 32.17 21.02 21.51
C ARG A 846 33.24 21.10 22.58
N LEU A 847 32.88 20.83 23.84
CA LEU A 847 33.82 20.92 24.97
C LEU A 847 34.93 19.87 24.85
N HIS A 848 34.61 18.66 24.39
CA HIS A 848 35.61 17.62 24.14
C HIS A 848 36.59 18.01 23.01
N TRP A 849 36.11 18.64 21.94
CA TRP A 849 36.96 19.19 20.87
C TRP A 849 37.85 20.34 21.38
N LEU A 850 37.30 21.26 22.17
CA LEU A 850 38.07 22.36 22.76
C LEU A 850 39.20 21.83 23.66
N ASN A 851 38.90 20.92 24.58
CA ASN A 851 39.93 20.34 25.47
C ASN A 851 41.02 19.64 24.64
N THR A 852 40.64 18.79 23.68
CA THR A 852 41.58 18.01 22.85
C THR A 852 42.46 18.89 21.96
N ASN A 853 41.95 20.01 21.44
CA ASN A 853 42.70 20.89 20.55
C ASN A 853 43.48 22.01 21.27
N SER A 854 43.13 22.34 22.53
CA SER A 854 43.85 23.36 23.30
C SER A 854 45.24 22.89 23.72
N ASP A 855 45.38 21.59 24.03
CA ASP A 855 46.67 20.94 24.34
C ASP A 855 47.70 20.99 23.17
N ALA A 856 47.25 21.33 21.95
CA ALA A 856 48.12 21.47 20.78
C ALA A 856 48.68 22.89 20.56
N SER A 857 48.34 23.87 21.40
CA SER A 857 48.79 25.26 21.31
C SER A 857 49.41 25.73 22.62
N GLU A 858 50.74 25.87 22.66
CA GLU A 858 51.48 26.14 23.89
C GLU A 858 51.04 27.43 24.64
N ALA A 859 51.03 27.32 25.97
CA ALA A 859 51.17 28.40 26.95
C ALA A 859 50.12 29.56 26.95
N SER A 860 48.94 29.31 27.54
CA SER A 860 48.22 30.37 28.26
C SER A 860 47.57 29.87 29.56
N THR A 861 48.26 30.08 30.68
CA THR A 861 47.92 29.53 32.03
C THR A 861 46.72 30.22 32.71
N SER A 862 45.72 30.64 31.94
CA SER A 862 44.61 31.49 32.40
C SER A 862 43.22 31.07 31.90
N GLN A 863 43.09 29.98 31.12
CA GLN A 863 41.79 29.54 30.59
C GLN A 863 41.19 28.29 31.27
N ASN A 864 41.98 27.45 31.96
CA ASN A 864 41.49 26.17 32.53
C ASN A 864 40.22 26.31 33.39
N GLY A 865 40.15 27.34 34.25
CA GLY A 865 39.00 27.56 35.12
C GLY A 865 37.69 27.92 34.40
N GLN A 866 37.75 28.32 33.13
CA GLN A 866 36.55 28.58 32.33
C GLN A 866 36.01 27.30 31.66
N GLY A 867 36.90 26.41 31.21
CA GLY A 867 36.50 25.08 30.71
C GLY A 867 35.82 24.23 31.78
N ASP A 868 36.39 24.16 32.98
CA ASP A 868 35.76 23.47 34.12
C ASP A 868 34.38 24.06 34.47
N ALA A 869 34.23 25.38 34.40
CA ALA A 869 32.95 26.07 34.64
C ALA A 869 31.90 25.75 33.57
N GLU A 870 32.27 25.66 32.28
CA GLU A 870 31.37 25.22 31.21
C GLU A 870 30.93 23.74 31.40
N VAL A 871 31.85 22.87 31.83
CA VAL A 871 31.55 21.44 32.10
C VAL A 871 30.66 21.25 33.33
N GLU A 872 30.87 22.01 34.40
CA GLU A 872 30.03 21.95 35.61
C GLU A 872 28.64 22.58 35.36
N TRP A 873 28.56 23.63 34.53
CA TRP A 873 27.28 24.18 34.05
C TRP A 873 26.52 23.19 33.18
N LEU A 874 27.18 22.52 32.23
CA LEU A 874 26.60 21.47 31.39
C LEU A 874 26.08 20.28 32.23
N LEU A 875 26.83 19.87 33.25
CA LEU A 875 26.39 18.83 34.20
C LEU A 875 25.16 19.28 34.98
N SER A 876 25.15 20.52 35.48
CA SER A 876 24.02 21.13 36.19
C SER A 876 22.76 21.26 35.30
N TYR A 877 22.94 21.59 34.02
CA TYR A 877 21.87 21.69 33.03
C TYR A 877 21.27 20.33 32.67
N LEU A 878 22.11 19.29 32.47
CA LEU A 878 21.62 17.93 32.28
C LEU A 878 20.93 17.39 33.55
N GLN A 879 21.43 17.73 34.74
CA GLN A 879 20.79 17.34 36.00
C GLN A 879 19.42 18.01 36.16
N SER A 880 19.24 19.27 35.77
CA SER A 880 17.93 19.93 35.82
C SER A 880 16.92 19.33 34.83
N ILE A 881 17.36 18.87 33.64
CA ILE A 881 16.56 18.06 32.71
C ILE A 881 16.09 16.75 33.38
N ILE A 882 17.00 16.04 34.06
CA ILE A 882 16.72 14.76 34.73
C ILE A 882 15.73 14.95 35.90
N ASP A 883 15.93 15.98 36.74
CA ASP A 883 15.06 16.21 37.89
C ASP A 883 13.70 16.79 37.49
N ARG A 884 13.63 17.62 36.43
CA ARG A 884 12.38 18.02 35.78
C ARG A 884 11.59 16.80 35.30
N ASP A 885 12.20 15.93 34.50
CA ASP A 885 11.55 14.75 33.93
C ASP A 885 11.20 13.70 35.00
N ARG A 886 11.87 13.74 36.16
CA ARG A 886 11.54 12.90 37.32
C ARG A 886 10.37 13.44 38.13
N ALA A 887 10.26 14.75 38.29
CA ALA A 887 9.16 15.39 39.02
C ALA A 887 7.87 15.46 38.18
N HIS A 888 8.00 15.81 36.90
CA HIS A 888 6.91 15.99 35.95
C HIS A 888 7.25 15.25 34.63
N PRO A 889 7.01 13.92 34.54
CA PRO A 889 7.44 13.13 33.39
C PRO A 889 6.81 13.61 32.08
N PRO A 890 7.61 14.10 31.10
CA PRO A 890 7.08 14.74 29.91
C PRO A 890 6.12 13.84 29.13
N PRO A 891 5.10 14.41 28.48
CA PRO A 891 4.24 13.68 27.55
C PRO A 891 5.05 13.23 26.34
N VAL A 892 4.62 12.12 25.71
CA VAL A 892 5.07 11.78 24.36
C VAL A 892 4.25 12.62 23.39
N HIS A 893 4.91 13.42 22.56
CA HIS A 893 4.20 14.25 21.58
C HIS A 893 3.68 13.36 20.45
N SER A 894 2.36 13.28 20.32
CA SER A 894 1.75 12.64 19.16
C SER A 894 1.65 13.60 18.01
N LEU A 895 2.11 13.16 16.85
CA LEU A 895 1.67 13.71 15.58
C LEU A 895 0.18 13.39 15.39
N ARG A 896 -0.58 14.27 14.74
CA ARG A 896 -2.00 14.07 14.35
C ARG A 896 -2.95 13.56 15.47
N GLY A 897 -2.66 13.84 16.75
CA GLY A 897 -3.60 13.62 17.86
C GLY A 897 -3.83 12.17 18.33
N ARG A 898 -3.03 11.18 17.89
CA ARG A 898 -3.16 9.78 18.35
C ARG A 898 -2.94 9.65 19.87
N VAL A 899 -3.78 8.84 20.53
CA VAL A 899 -3.57 8.44 21.92
C VAL A 899 -2.57 7.27 21.97
N PHE A 900 -1.46 7.44 22.71
CA PHE A 900 -0.53 6.35 23.00
C PHE A 900 -1.07 5.46 24.15
N SER A 901 -0.85 4.15 24.04
CA SER A 901 -1.06 3.22 25.16
C SER A 901 -0.07 3.47 26.31
N LEU A 902 -0.45 3.07 27.52
CA LEU A 902 0.42 3.17 28.70
C LEU A 902 1.76 2.41 28.55
N VAL A 903 1.78 1.37 27.70
CA VAL A 903 3.00 0.60 27.40
C VAL A 903 3.92 1.39 26.47
N GLU A 904 3.41 1.94 25.37
CA GLU A 904 4.21 2.81 24.47
C GLU A 904 4.78 4.01 25.23
N VAL A 905 3.98 4.68 26.08
CA VAL A 905 4.44 5.80 26.92
C VAL A 905 5.55 5.37 27.90
N ALA A 906 5.46 4.15 28.46
CA ALA A 906 6.51 3.62 29.33
C ALA A 906 7.80 3.31 28.56
N GLU A 907 7.72 2.71 27.37
CA GLU A 907 8.88 2.41 26.51
C GLU A 907 9.58 3.71 26.04
N TYR A 908 8.82 4.72 25.63
CA TYR A 908 9.36 6.05 25.29
C TYR A 908 10.03 6.75 26.48
N ARG A 909 9.46 6.65 27.69
CA ARG A 909 10.07 7.20 28.92
C ARG A 909 11.35 6.47 29.33
N LEU A 910 11.40 5.14 29.17
CA LEU A 910 12.62 4.35 29.38
C LEU A 910 13.72 4.74 28.38
N SER A 911 13.38 4.94 27.10
CA SER A 911 14.32 5.44 26.09
C SER A 911 14.86 6.84 26.43
N ASN A 912 14.00 7.78 26.81
CA ASN A 912 14.42 9.12 27.23
C ASN A 912 15.41 9.06 28.41
N GLN A 913 15.14 8.22 29.41
CA GLN A 913 16.04 7.99 30.55
C GLN A 913 17.37 7.34 30.12
N VAL A 914 17.38 6.39 29.19
CA VAL A 914 18.62 5.81 28.64
C VAL A 914 19.49 6.87 27.97
N TRP A 915 18.90 7.80 27.21
CA TRP A 915 19.63 8.90 26.61
C TRP A 915 20.19 9.91 27.63
N GLN A 916 19.44 10.25 28.68
CA GLN A 916 19.94 11.07 29.79
C GLN A 916 21.16 10.44 30.48
N LEU A 917 21.09 9.13 30.78
CA LEU A 917 22.19 8.38 31.39
C LEU A 917 23.41 8.28 30.46
N THR A 918 23.19 8.16 29.15
CA THR A 918 24.25 8.16 28.14
C THR A 918 25.00 9.50 28.12
N ALA A 919 24.28 10.62 28.19
CA ALA A 919 24.89 11.94 28.28
C ALA A 919 25.73 12.10 29.57
N LEU A 920 25.25 11.60 30.72
CA LEU A 920 26.04 11.58 31.96
C LEU A 920 27.33 10.76 31.82
N ILE A 921 27.29 9.56 31.22
CA ILE A 921 28.50 8.76 30.96
C ILE A 921 29.49 9.55 30.09
N LEU A 922 29.02 10.20 29.02
CA LEU A 922 29.89 10.96 28.12
C LEU A 922 30.51 12.18 28.81
N ILE A 923 29.78 12.94 29.63
CA ILE A 923 30.35 14.04 30.44
C ILE A 923 31.41 13.50 31.40
N HIS A 924 31.07 12.49 32.20
CA HIS A 924 31.98 11.96 33.22
C HIS A 924 33.23 11.33 32.62
N ARG A 925 33.14 10.64 31.47
CA ARG A 925 34.28 9.97 30.82
C ARG A 925 35.09 10.88 29.89
N ARG A 926 34.46 11.70 29.04
CA ARG A 926 35.15 12.52 28.01
C ARG A 926 35.55 13.92 28.48
N LEU A 927 34.90 14.47 29.52
CA LEU A 927 35.13 15.85 29.99
C LEU A 927 35.70 15.91 31.41
N ARG A 928 35.27 15.01 32.31
CA ARG A 928 35.77 14.93 33.70
C ARG A 928 36.76 13.78 33.94
N HIS A 929 37.08 13.00 32.90
CA HIS A 929 38.06 11.90 32.90
C HIS A 929 37.94 10.91 34.07
N ILE A 930 36.72 10.72 34.60
CA ILE A 930 36.46 9.80 35.71
C ILE A 930 36.80 8.36 35.26
N PRO A 931 37.55 7.57 36.05
CA PRO A 931 37.91 6.20 35.67
C PRO A 931 36.69 5.30 35.45
N ARG A 932 36.82 4.31 34.55
CA ARG A 932 35.74 3.36 34.24
C ARG A 932 35.40 2.47 35.42
N SER A 933 36.38 2.16 36.27
CA SER A 933 36.21 1.47 37.56
C SER A 933 35.27 2.17 38.53
N SER A 934 35.04 3.48 38.37
CA SER A 934 34.28 4.30 39.32
C SER A 934 32.87 3.76 39.53
N PRO A 935 32.39 3.64 40.79
CA PRO A 935 31.01 3.23 41.10
C PRO A 935 29.97 4.06 40.36
N THR A 936 30.22 5.36 40.15
CA THR A 936 29.32 6.25 39.37
C THR A 936 29.16 5.76 37.93
N ILE A 937 30.24 5.36 37.27
CA ILE A 937 30.20 4.90 35.87
C ILE A 937 29.48 3.55 35.78
N GLN A 938 29.83 2.59 36.64
CA GLN A 938 29.17 1.27 36.61
C GLN A 938 27.68 1.35 36.98
N GLN A 939 27.28 2.22 37.92
CA GLN A 939 25.87 2.47 38.21
C GLN A 939 25.11 3.08 37.02
N LEU A 940 25.73 3.98 36.25
CA LEU A 940 25.11 4.53 35.03
C LEU A 940 24.96 3.45 33.95
N VAL A 941 25.99 2.62 33.72
CA VAL A 941 25.94 1.46 32.80
C VAL A 941 24.81 0.51 33.21
N GLN A 942 24.77 0.09 34.47
CA GLN A 942 23.74 -0.82 34.99
C GLN A 942 22.33 -0.25 34.84
N ARG A 943 22.14 1.06 35.04
CA ARG A 943 20.84 1.73 34.82
C ARG A 943 20.46 1.76 33.34
N ILE A 944 21.39 2.02 32.41
CA ILE A 944 21.11 1.93 30.97
C ILE A 944 20.64 0.53 30.60
N VAL A 945 21.40 -0.49 31.02
CA VAL A 945 21.10 -1.91 30.72
C VAL A 945 19.73 -2.31 31.30
N MET A 946 19.45 -2.01 32.57
CA MET A 946 18.14 -2.29 33.19
C MET A 946 16.97 -1.56 32.54
N CYS A 947 17.18 -0.38 31.94
CA CYS A 947 16.14 0.33 31.20
C CYS A 947 15.94 -0.26 29.79
N ALA A 948 17.00 -0.74 29.13
CA ALA A 948 16.93 -1.42 27.85
C ALA A 948 16.28 -2.82 27.94
N GLU A 949 16.64 -3.62 28.96
CA GLU A 949 16.02 -4.93 29.26
C GLU A 949 14.51 -4.86 29.54
N ARG A 950 13.99 -3.66 29.86
CA ARG A 950 12.58 -3.40 30.16
C ARG A 950 11.77 -2.88 28.95
N MET A 951 12.40 -2.71 27.79
CA MET A 951 11.72 -2.38 26.54
C MET A 951 11.49 -3.64 25.70
N THR A 952 10.39 -3.71 24.96
CA THR A 952 10.09 -4.86 24.10
C THR A 952 10.92 -4.76 22.81
N LEU A 953 11.80 -5.74 22.59
CA LEU A 953 12.39 -5.98 21.28
C LEU A 953 11.31 -6.58 20.36
N ARG A 954 11.06 -5.92 19.22
CA ARG A 954 10.08 -6.29 18.20
C ARG A 954 10.71 -6.12 16.81
N ASP A 955 10.01 -6.55 15.76
CA ASP A 955 10.44 -6.46 14.35
C ASP A 955 10.38 -5.02 13.78
N GLY A 956 11.05 -4.09 14.47
CA GLY A 956 10.95 -2.64 14.23
C GLY A 956 9.79 -1.97 14.98
N LEU A 957 9.57 -0.68 14.68
CA LEU A 957 8.44 0.11 15.20
C LEU A 957 8.38 0.19 16.74
N THR A 958 9.54 0.25 17.40
CA THR A 958 9.73 0.36 18.85
C THR A 958 10.86 1.36 19.17
N PRO A 959 10.80 2.14 20.28
CA PRO A 959 11.92 2.97 20.74
C PRO A 959 13.27 2.24 20.84
N ALA A 960 13.26 0.91 20.95
CA ALA A 960 14.47 0.08 20.93
C ALA A 960 15.30 0.20 19.63
N THR A 961 14.75 0.68 18.51
CA THR A 961 15.52 0.92 17.27
C THR A 961 16.62 1.97 17.43
N LEU A 962 16.51 2.86 18.44
CA LEU A 962 17.45 3.95 18.69
C LEU A 962 18.45 3.63 19.83
N LEU A 963 18.57 2.37 20.24
CA LEU A 963 19.42 1.97 21.37
C LEU A 963 20.84 1.50 20.99
N THR A 964 21.19 1.36 19.70
CA THR A 964 22.56 1.02 19.28
C THR A 964 23.60 2.00 19.88
N PRO A 965 23.42 3.34 19.84
CA PRO A 965 24.41 4.27 20.40
C PRO A 965 24.51 4.25 21.93
N PRO A 966 23.40 4.33 22.72
CA PRO A 966 23.46 4.17 24.17
C PRO A 966 24.11 2.86 24.63
N LEU A 967 23.79 1.73 23.99
CA LEU A 967 24.35 0.43 24.35
C LEU A 967 25.81 0.30 23.94
N PHE A 968 26.25 0.92 22.84
CA PHE A 968 27.67 1.00 22.50
C PHE A 968 28.47 1.79 23.53
N PHE A 969 27.98 2.98 23.92
CA PHE A 969 28.66 3.80 24.94
C PHE A 969 28.60 3.19 26.34
N ALA A 970 27.52 2.49 26.70
CA ALA A 970 27.46 1.71 27.94
C ALA A 970 28.44 0.52 27.89
N GLY A 971 28.47 -0.23 26.78
CA GLY A 971 29.33 -1.40 26.59
C GLY A 971 30.83 -1.09 26.62
N TYR A 972 31.25 0.04 26.05
CA TYR A 972 32.64 0.50 26.14
C TYR A 972 33.08 0.76 27.60
N ASN A 973 32.14 1.19 28.45
CA ASN A 973 32.40 1.48 29.86
C ASN A 973 32.00 0.33 30.80
N ALA A 974 31.47 -0.80 30.29
CA ALA A 974 30.99 -1.91 31.11
C ALA A 974 32.13 -2.78 31.64
N LEU A 975 32.01 -3.22 32.89
CA LEU A 975 32.89 -4.20 33.53
C LEU A 975 32.10 -5.44 33.95
N GLY A 976 32.79 -6.57 34.18
CA GLY A 976 32.21 -7.80 34.70
C GLY A 976 30.99 -8.31 33.92
N THR A 977 29.92 -8.65 34.64
CA THR A 977 28.69 -9.26 34.11
C THR A 977 27.90 -8.36 33.15
N ASP A 978 28.06 -7.03 33.25
CA ASP A 978 27.28 -6.10 32.43
C ASP A 978 27.71 -6.12 30.94
N ARG A 979 28.93 -6.61 30.64
CA ARG A 979 29.37 -6.91 29.26
C ARG A 979 28.49 -7.95 28.58
N ALA A 980 28.13 -9.02 29.28
CA ALA A 980 27.26 -10.07 28.74
C ALA A 980 25.86 -9.52 28.45
N ARG A 981 25.30 -8.73 29.37
CA ARG A 981 23.98 -8.11 29.22
C ARG A 981 23.93 -7.13 28.03
N VAL A 982 24.96 -6.28 27.87
CA VAL A 982 25.08 -5.39 26.70
C VAL A 982 25.22 -6.19 25.40
N LYS A 983 25.99 -7.28 25.41
CA LYS A 983 26.10 -8.20 24.27
C LYS A 983 24.73 -8.78 23.89
N ASP A 984 24.01 -9.36 24.85
CA ASP A 984 22.73 -10.02 24.59
C ASP A 984 21.69 -9.02 24.03
N LEU A 985 21.67 -7.78 24.55
CA LEU A 985 20.85 -6.69 24.02
C LEU A 985 21.24 -6.28 22.59
N LEU A 986 22.53 -6.08 22.30
CA LEU A 986 23.00 -5.73 20.95
C LEU A 986 22.78 -6.86 19.93
N GLN A 987 22.92 -8.12 20.36
CA GLN A 987 22.57 -9.29 19.53
C GLN A 987 21.07 -9.33 19.26
N GLY A 988 20.22 -9.13 20.27
CA GLY A 988 18.77 -9.06 20.12
C GLY A 988 18.33 -7.97 19.14
N ILE A 989 18.85 -6.74 19.29
CA ILE A 989 18.57 -5.61 18.38
C ILE A 989 19.05 -5.93 16.96
N SER A 990 20.27 -6.44 16.80
CA SER A 990 20.81 -6.77 15.47
C SER A 990 20.01 -7.86 14.75
N ILE A 991 19.56 -8.89 15.48
CA ILE A 991 18.75 -10.00 14.94
C ILE A 991 17.33 -9.51 14.57
N SER A 992 16.65 -8.80 15.46
CA SER A 992 15.26 -8.37 15.23
C SER A 992 15.12 -7.24 14.20
N LEU A 993 16.16 -6.42 14.02
CA LEU A 993 16.11 -5.27 13.10
C LEU A 993 16.94 -5.46 11.81
N GLY A 994 17.78 -6.49 11.73
CA GLY A 994 18.65 -6.74 10.57
C GLY A 994 19.75 -5.69 10.39
N LEU A 995 20.22 -5.07 11.47
CA LEU A 995 21.16 -3.94 11.43
C LEU A 995 22.62 -4.40 11.51
N LEU A 996 23.34 -4.24 10.39
CA LEU A 996 24.79 -4.46 10.29
C LEU A 996 25.60 -3.48 11.14
N ASN A 997 25.11 -2.25 11.37
CA ASN A 997 25.80 -1.31 12.26
C ASN A 997 25.80 -1.82 13.70
N THR A 998 24.65 -2.29 14.22
CA THR A 998 24.55 -2.91 15.56
C THR A 998 25.42 -4.16 15.67
N GLN A 999 25.50 -4.99 14.62
CA GLN A 999 26.43 -6.11 14.59
C GLN A 999 27.89 -5.65 14.66
N LYS A 1000 28.26 -4.62 13.88
CA LYS A 1000 29.63 -4.09 13.85
C LYS A 1000 30.02 -3.39 15.17
N ALA A 1001 29.06 -2.74 15.81
CA ALA A 1001 29.21 -2.16 17.14
C ALA A 1001 29.57 -3.25 18.18
N LEU A 1002 28.89 -4.40 18.10
CA LEU A 1002 29.22 -5.57 18.92
C LEU A 1002 30.59 -6.17 18.55
N ASP A 1003 30.90 -6.36 17.26
CA ASP A 1003 32.22 -6.86 16.82
C ASP A 1003 33.39 -6.01 17.35
N ILE A 1004 33.18 -4.70 17.49
CA ILE A 1004 34.14 -3.75 18.06
C ILE A 1004 34.25 -3.93 19.57
N LEU A 1005 33.11 -3.99 20.28
CA LEU A 1005 33.09 -4.20 21.73
C LEU A 1005 33.68 -5.55 22.15
N GLU A 1006 33.35 -6.65 21.47
CA GLU A 1006 33.88 -7.98 21.83
C GLU A 1006 35.41 -8.04 21.67
N ARG A 1007 35.98 -7.41 20.63
CA ARG A 1007 37.43 -7.34 20.46
C ARG A 1007 38.09 -6.42 21.49
N TYR A 1008 37.46 -5.31 21.84
CA TYR A 1008 37.90 -4.45 22.95
C TYR A 1008 37.93 -5.24 24.27
N TRP A 1009 36.82 -5.90 24.63
CA TRP A 1009 36.72 -6.71 25.85
C TRP A 1009 37.64 -7.94 25.88
N GLN A 1010 38.10 -8.45 24.73
CA GLN A 1010 39.08 -9.55 24.64
C GLN A 1010 40.53 -9.10 24.85
N GLY A 1011 40.88 -7.88 24.41
CA GLY A 1011 42.20 -7.29 24.65
C GLY A 1011 42.35 -6.63 26.02
N ASP A 1012 41.22 -6.39 26.69
CA ASP A 1012 41.12 -5.64 27.94
C ASP A 1012 41.23 -6.54 29.19
N SER A 1013 42.24 -6.25 30.01
CA SER A 1013 42.48 -6.93 31.30
C SER A 1013 41.43 -6.68 32.38
N GLY A 1014 40.66 -5.59 32.26
CA GLY A 1014 39.71 -5.13 33.28
C GLY A 1014 40.31 -4.24 34.37
N ASP A 1015 41.64 -4.07 34.44
CA ASP A 1015 42.31 -3.09 35.31
C ASP A 1015 42.12 -1.65 34.80
N ASP A 1016 42.43 -0.66 35.64
CA ASP A 1016 41.88 0.70 35.46
C ASP A 1016 42.69 1.59 34.51
N ASP A 1017 42.23 1.71 33.26
CA ASP A 1017 42.77 2.63 32.25
C ASP A 1017 42.56 4.10 32.63
N ALA A 1018 43.57 4.68 33.28
CA ALA A 1018 43.75 6.11 33.35
C ALA A 1018 43.97 6.67 31.93
N LEU A 1019 42.94 7.35 31.39
CA LEU A 1019 42.94 8.09 30.12
C LEU A 1019 43.01 7.27 28.82
N ASP A 1020 42.46 6.04 28.74
CA ASP A 1020 42.12 5.46 27.42
C ASP A 1020 40.84 6.13 26.84
N ASN A 1021 41.10 7.27 26.20
CA ASN A 1021 40.21 8.40 25.95
C ASN A 1021 39.31 8.20 24.71
N MET A 1022 38.76 6.98 24.54
CA MET A 1022 38.30 6.44 23.24
C MET A 1022 39.45 6.39 22.19
N SER A 1023 40.70 6.39 22.65
CA SER A 1023 41.92 6.63 21.85
C SER A 1023 42.17 5.61 20.74
N SER A 1024 41.58 4.41 20.84
CA SER A 1024 41.55 3.44 19.75
C SER A 1024 40.98 4.09 18.47
N PRO A 1025 41.74 4.13 17.36
CA PRO A 1025 41.28 4.73 16.11
C PRO A 1025 40.05 4.05 15.50
N GLU A 1026 39.75 2.79 15.88
CA GLU A 1026 38.56 2.07 15.46
C GLU A 1026 37.33 2.47 16.28
N ILE A 1027 37.48 2.72 17.58
CA ILE A 1027 36.37 3.06 18.49
C ILE A 1027 36.01 4.55 18.39
N SER A 1028 37.00 5.43 18.24
CA SER A 1028 36.77 6.87 18.06
C SER A 1028 36.11 7.22 16.72
N ARG A 1029 36.42 6.49 15.64
CA ARG A 1029 35.91 6.77 14.28
C ARG A 1029 34.68 5.95 13.87
N PHE A 1030 34.31 4.94 14.65
CA PHE A 1030 33.07 4.21 14.44
C PHE A 1030 31.87 5.04 14.91
N LEU A 1031 30.88 5.20 14.03
CA LEU A 1031 29.60 5.81 14.38
C LEU A 1031 28.59 4.68 14.68
N PRO A 1032 28.25 4.43 15.96
CA PRO A 1032 27.07 3.65 16.28
C PRO A 1032 25.82 4.45 15.89
N TYR A 1033 24.85 3.78 15.27
CA TYR A 1033 23.59 4.39 14.79
C TYR A 1033 22.41 3.46 15.11
#